data_AF-A0A8H7K972-F1
#
_entry.id   AF-A0A8H7K972-F1
#
_cell.length_a   1.000
_cell.length_b   1.000
_cell.length_c   1.000
_cell.angle_alpha   90.00
_cell.angle_beta   90.00
_cell.angle_gamma   90.00
#
_symmetry.space_group_name_H-M   'P 1'
#
loop_
_entity.id
_entity.type
_entity.pdbx_description
1 polymer ?
#
loop_
_entity_poly.entity_id
_entity_poly.type
_entity_poly.pdbx_seq_one_letter_code
_entity_poly.pdbx_strand_id
1 'polypeptide(L)'
;MPLNSERILRSSYDKSSRKSLNFTQTSQPINRLQFHRDKKSNFYERLLFAMSYSYTLASILGGLAASWNAILRALLYALIGAFTYALLQKYIPRILHQRNNQLMEVNDTARDDLASGSERDHKRVDETTSPKTETIKPQQAVSSREGNTEHSHAQTTAVKLPKRKLSREEYTVGWICAITVERVAAEVFLDETHANPEFRDEHDDNIYLLGKFGEHNTVIATLPEGEYGTNSAASVANNMVRSFPNIRFGLMVGVGGGAPSTQHDIRLGDVVVSSPGNGYHGVFQYGFGKSVQGEAFHTTGFLNAPPRLLRNAVASLKAEYEKDDCQLRNTIDTLLQTSQGSWKERYKRPEASSDTLYCSDFKHRSNHGDDCKDSCGLDSRVLVTRQARPFNNGPLIHYGLIASGNSLIKDAKIRDKLGAEKGVLCFEMEAAGLMNQFPCLVIRGIFCDYSDSHKNKAWQPYAAVAAAAYTKDLLLLIRPLEIQTAPKASEVLSEIRQVVQGQLDIAKENQDTSKETEKQKCHQIFRLTTSGKDSTYEWYKDRIEKRVEGTCSWFLRHTNFKNWHEHESGPLLVSADPGCGKSVLAKYLVDEVLPGSATVCYFFFKDQDQNTIRQALCALLHQLFTRNPALIDHALELFRQNGKDLVDNKASLWNILQAAAQDPRAGPIILVFDALDECSEQDFTELMKMIRKQLRDGKKNQSKLKYLLTSRPYEQIVAEFRPLLDQFPLIRIPGEDDSEAIIKEVNLVISHQVDQLSEVKDLSHDISEALKRKFQEIPHRTYLWVYLVFDVLRRTTIKKTSKAFENFVSELPRNVNEAYEQILSKSEDQDMARKALAIILVAKRPLTVSEMNLAMNIHNESTSFSSLDLETDEDFRSTFRSWCGLFVSIHHDKIYFLHQTAREFLLGEPPRDASSKMKWHSSVSNERTWCSCRALCALLGFF
;
A
#
# COMPACT_ATOMS: atom_id res chain seq x y z
N MET A 1 -59.76 -0.71 -15.45
CA MET A 1 -60.87 -1.66 -15.23
C MET A 1 -61.32 -2.18 -16.59
N PRO A 2 -61.75 -3.45 -16.73
CA PRO A 2 -61.21 -4.70 -16.17
C PRO A 2 -61.02 -5.73 -17.33
N LEU A 3 -60.38 -6.90 -17.16
CA LEU A 3 -60.95 -8.19 -16.72
C LEU A 3 -59.79 -9.23 -16.80
N ASN A 4 -59.36 -9.95 -15.76
CA ASN A 4 -59.94 -11.07 -14.98
C ASN A 4 -59.67 -12.50 -15.52
N SER A 5 -59.60 -13.42 -14.55
CA SER A 5 -59.53 -14.91 -14.57
C SER A 5 -58.15 -15.54 -14.80
N GLU A 6 -57.48 -16.18 -13.84
CA GLU A 6 -57.76 -17.34 -12.95
C GLU A 6 -57.75 -18.75 -13.60
N ARG A 7 -56.70 -19.50 -13.19
CA ARG A 7 -56.68 -20.88 -12.65
C ARG A 7 -56.88 -22.14 -13.55
N ILE A 8 -55.81 -22.97 -13.49
CA ILE A 8 -55.75 -24.42 -13.11
C ILE A 8 -56.24 -25.48 -14.11
N LEU A 9 -55.36 -26.45 -14.41
CA LEU A 9 -55.53 -27.94 -14.41
C LEU A 9 -54.17 -28.57 -14.77
N ARG A 10 -53.39 -29.14 -13.82
CA ARG A 10 -53.33 -30.52 -13.29
C ARG A 10 -52.83 -31.64 -14.26
N SER A 11 -51.75 -32.30 -13.80
CA SER A 11 -51.31 -33.72 -13.97
C SER A 11 -50.98 -34.21 -15.39
N SER A 12 -50.00 -35.08 -15.69
CA SER A 12 -49.21 -36.07 -14.92
C SER A 12 -48.25 -36.79 -15.88
N TYR A 13 -47.11 -37.30 -15.37
CA TYR A 13 -46.41 -38.59 -15.61
C TYR A 13 -46.57 -39.31 -17.00
N ASP A 14 -45.57 -39.96 -17.64
CA ASP A 14 -44.43 -40.75 -17.15
C ASP A 14 -43.47 -41.16 -18.31
N LYS A 15 -42.21 -41.45 -17.94
CA LYS A 15 -41.24 -42.47 -18.44
C LYS A 15 -40.93 -42.73 -19.93
N SER A 16 -39.64 -42.63 -20.27
CA SER A 16 -38.65 -43.77 -20.37
C SER A 16 -37.44 -43.32 -21.22
N SER A 17 -36.23 -43.12 -20.70
CA SER A 17 -35.16 -44.06 -20.30
C SER A 17 -34.62 -45.02 -21.38
N ARG A 18 -33.39 -44.78 -21.87
CA ARG A 18 -32.37 -45.83 -22.13
C ARG A 18 -30.94 -45.25 -22.15
N LYS A 19 -30.03 -46.03 -21.52
CA LYS A 19 -28.61 -45.78 -21.19
C LYS A 19 -27.67 -46.52 -22.16
N SER A 20 -26.42 -46.03 -22.28
CA SER A 20 -25.16 -46.83 -22.30
C SER A 20 -23.96 -45.85 -22.16
N LEU A 21 -23.16 -45.86 -21.06
CA LEU A 21 -21.94 -46.68 -20.81
C LEU A 21 -20.86 -46.45 -21.90
N ASN A 22 -19.62 -46.00 -21.67
CA ASN A 22 -18.58 -46.34 -20.69
C ASN A 22 -17.45 -45.27 -20.69
N PHE A 23 -16.70 -45.10 -19.59
CA PHE A 23 -15.23 -45.29 -19.53
C PHE A 23 -14.71 -45.05 -18.09
N THR A 24 -14.02 -46.04 -17.54
CA THR A 24 -13.31 -46.01 -16.26
C THR A 24 -11.84 -46.35 -16.46
N GLN A 25 -10.98 -45.58 -15.77
CA GLN A 25 -9.65 -45.93 -15.20
C GLN A 25 -8.48 -46.10 -16.21
N THR A 26 -7.23 -45.65 -15.99
CA THR A 26 -6.45 -45.27 -14.79
C THR A 26 -5.07 -44.73 -15.21
N SER A 27 -4.51 -43.69 -14.54
CA SER A 27 -3.14 -43.63 -13.94
C SER A 27 -2.64 -42.19 -13.69
N GLN A 28 -2.40 -41.84 -12.41
CA GLN A 28 -1.70 -40.66 -11.86
C GLN A 28 -0.13 -40.80 -11.93
N PRO A 29 0.76 -39.96 -11.29
CA PRO A 29 0.65 -38.62 -10.66
C PRO A 29 1.82 -37.63 -11.00
N ILE A 30 1.68 -36.33 -10.64
CA ILE A 30 2.84 -35.45 -10.32
C ILE A 30 2.59 -34.75 -8.97
N ASN A 31 3.67 -34.68 -8.18
CA ASN A 31 3.78 -34.43 -6.75
C ASN A 31 3.27 -33.07 -6.22
N ARG A 32 2.61 -33.13 -5.05
CA ARG A 32 2.44 -32.05 -4.06
C ARG A 32 3.51 -32.18 -2.97
N LEU A 33 4.20 -31.09 -2.65
CA LEU A 33 4.95 -30.92 -1.40
C LEU A 33 4.08 -30.19 -0.37
N GLN A 34 4.22 -30.63 0.88
CA GLN A 34 3.38 -30.39 2.05
C GLN A 34 3.60 -29.01 2.71
N PHE A 35 2.56 -28.46 3.35
CA PHE A 35 2.71 -27.64 4.56
C PHE A 35 1.78 -28.18 5.66
N HIS A 36 2.34 -28.24 6.87
CA HIS A 36 1.84 -28.92 8.06
C HIS A 36 0.46 -28.41 8.55
N ARG A 37 -0.35 -29.36 9.00
CA ARG A 37 -1.56 -29.16 9.80
C ARG A 37 -1.20 -28.72 11.21
N ASP A 38 -1.79 -27.62 11.67
CA ASP A 38 -2.20 -27.47 13.07
C ASP A 38 -3.70 -27.23 13.15
N LYS A 39 -4.40 -28.12 13.85
CA LYS A 39 -5.85 -28.13 14.06
C LYS A 39 -6.13 -27.61 15.47
N LYS A 40 -6.50 -26.32 15.62
CA LYS A 40 -7.36 -25.78 16.71
C LYS A 40 -7.48 -24.24 16.60
N SER A 41 -8.09 -23.76 15.53
CA SER A 41 -8.68 -22.40 15.43
C SER A 41 -9.10 -22.23 13.97
N ASN A 42 -10.39 -22.42 13.64
CA ASN A 42 -10.87 -22.04 12.30
C ASN A 42 -12.40 -22.10 12.12
N PHE A 43 -13.20 -21.66 13.10
CA PHE A 43 -14.65 -21.50 12.88
C PHE A 43 -15.13 -20.07 13.15
N TYR A 44 -14.69 -19.43 14.24
CA TYR A 44 -14.98 -18.02 14.51
C TYR A 44 -14.36 -17.08 13.47
N GLU A 45 -13.12 -17.34 13.04
CA GLU A 45 -12.48 -16.58 11.95
C GLU A 45 -13.23 -16.75 10.62
N ARG A 46 -13.77 -17.95 10.32
CA ARG A 46 -14.55 -18.18 9.10
C ARG A 46 -15.92 -17.51 9.14
N LEU A 47 -16.52 -17.38 10.32
CA LEU A 47 -17.79 -16.66 10.52
C LEU A 47 -17.59 -15.14 10.41
N LEU A 48 -16.52 -14.61 11.00
CA LEU A 48 -16.10 -13.20 10.84
C LEU A 48 -15.72 -12.88 9.40
N PHE A 49 -15.05 -13.81 8.70
CA PHE A 49 -14.72 -13.65 7.29
C PHE A 49 -15.98 -13.69 6.42
N ALA A 50 -16.95 -14.57 6.70
CA ALA A 50 -18.23 -14.62 5.98
C ALA A 50 -19.10 -13.37 6.23
N MET A 51 -19.13 -12.86 7.47
CA MET A 51 -19.83 -11.61 7.81
C MET A 51 -19.15 -10.39 7.17
N SER A 52 -17.82 -10.34 7.16
CA SER A 52 -17.05 -9.32 6.46
C SER A 52 -17.32 -9.35 4.96
N TYR A 53 -17.30 -10.53 4.33
CA TYR A 53 -17.58 -10.72 2.91
C TYR A 53 -19.01 -10.29 2.53
N SER A 54 -20.00 -10.54 3.40
CA SER A 54 -21.37 -10.06 3.18
C SER A 54 -21.50 -8.54 3.29
N TYR A 55 -20.70 -7.91 4.15
CA TYR A 55 -20.64 -6.44 4.28
C TYR A 55 -19.89 -5.80 3.10
N THR A 56 -18.85 -6.46 2.60
CA THR A 56 -18.11 -6.01 1.40
C THR A 56 -18.95 -6.21 0.14
N LEU A 57 -19.70 -7.31 0.00
CA LEU A 57 -20.64 -7.47 -1.11
C LEU A 57 -21.77 -6.43 -1.08
N ALA A 58 -22.29 -6.11 0.11
CA ALA A 58 -23.30 -5.05 0.28
C ALA A 58 -22.75 -3.65 -0.05
N SER A 59 -21.48 -3.40 0.27
CA SER A 59 -20.76 -2.16 -0.07
C SER A 59 -20.45 -2.04 -1.57
N ILE A 60 -20.01 -3.13 -2.21
CA ILE A 60 -19.71 -3.17 -3.65
C ILE A 60 -20.98 -3.07 -4.49
N LEU A 61 -22.09 -3.70 -4.06
CA LEU A 61 -23.38 -3.57 -4.73
C LEU A 61 -24.07 -2.23 -4.43
N GLY A 62 -23.79 -1.60 -3.28
CA GLY A 62 -24.22 -0.24 -2.96
C GLY A 62 -23.57 0.83 -3.85
N GLY A 63 -22.34 0.61 -4.30
CA GLY A 63 -21.60 1.51 -5.20
C GLY A 63 -22.07 1.50 -6.66
N LEU A 64 -22.70 0.42 -7.12
CA LEU A 64 -23.26 0.31 -8.48
C LEU A 64 -24.75 0.71 -8.56
N ALA A 65 -25.36 1.07 -7.43
CA ALA A 65 -26.81 1.30 -7.34
C ALA A 65 -27.27 2.72 -7.68
N ALA A 66 -26.48 3.56 -8.37
CA ALA A 66 -26.86 4.95 -8.66
C ALA A 66 -27.96 5.10 -9.75
N SER A 67 -28.38 4.03 -10.44
CA SER A 67 -29.31 4.11 -11.59
C SER A 67 -30.59 3.27 -11.51
N TRP A 68 -30.97 2.71 -10.34
CA TRP A 68 -32.12 1.81 -10.23
C TRP A 68 -33.27 2.36 -9.38
N ASN A 69 -34.51 2.12 -9.83
CA ASN A 69 -35.77 2.57 -9.20
C ASN A 69 -35.93 2.07 -7.75
N ALA A 70 -36.50 2.91 -6.87
CA ALA A 70 -36.58 2.69 -5.42
C ALA A 70 -37.22 1.35 -4.99
N ILE A 71 -38.15 0.81 -5.79
CA ILE A 71 -38.84 -0.46 -5.54
C ILE A 71 -37.87 -1.67 -5.63
N LEU A 72 -36.91 -1.64 -6.55
CA LEU A 72 -35.92 -2.71 -6.72
C LEU A 72 -34.91 -2.74 -5.56
N ARG A 73 -34.59 -1.58 -4.96
CA ARG A 73 -33.76 -1.51 -3.75
C ARG A 73 -34.46 -2.14 -2.55
N ALA A 74 -35.75 -1.88 -2.35
CA ALA A 74 -36.53 -2.47 -1.26
C ALA A 74 -36.61 -4.01 -1.36
N LEU A 75 -36.79 -4.54 -2.58
CA LEU A 75 -36.80 -5.99 -2.83
C LEU A 75 -35.44 -6.65 -2.56
N LEU A 76 -34.33 -5.99 -2.93
CA LEU A 76 -33.00 -6.50 -2.67
C LEU A 76 -32.68 -6.56 -1.17
N TYR A 77 -33.05 -5.52 -0.41
CA TYR A 77 -32.87 -5.52 1.05
C TYR A 77 -33.75 -6.58 1.75
N ALA A 78 -34.97 -6.79 1.26
CA ALA A 78 -35.84 -7.85 1.78
C ALA A 78 -35.27 -9.26 1.51
N LEU A 79 -34.67 -9.49 0.33
CA LEU A 79 -34.00 -10.75 -0.01
C LEU A 79 -32.75 -11.01 0.83
N ILE A 80 -31.93 -9.99 1.08
CA ILE A 80 -30.75 -10.10 1.95
C ILE A 80 -31.19 -10.40 3.39
N GLY A 81 -32.23 -9.75 3.90
CA GLY A 81 -32.81 -10.01 5.22
C GLY A 81 -33.38 -11.42 5.37
N ALA A 82 -34.08 -11.92 4.34
CA ALA A 82 -34.61 -13.28 4.34
C ALA A 82 -33.49 -14.34 4.33
N PHE A 83 -32.41 -14.08 3.58
CA PHE A 83 -31.28 -15.00 3.47
C PHE A 83 -30.48 -15.06 4.77
N THR A 84 -30.24 -13.93 5.44
CA THR A 84 -29.57 -13.89 6.75
C THR A 84 -30.42 -14.53 7.84
N TYR A 85 -31.74 -14.34 7.83
CA TYR A 85 -32.65 -15.00 8.75
C TYR A 85 -32.66 -16.53 8.57
N ALA A 86 -32.66 -17.02 7.33
CA ALA A 86 -32.59 -18.45 7.03
C ALA A 86 -31.24 -19.08 7.45
N LEU A 87 -30.14 -18.34 7.30
CA LEU A 87 -28.83 -18.75 7.82
C LEU A 87 -28.82 -18.83 9.35
N LEU A 88 -29.36 -17.83 10.05
CA LEU A 88 -29.43 -17.84 11.52
C LEU A 88 -30.27 -19.01 12.05
N GLN A 89 -31.43 -19.28 11.46
CA GLN A 89 -32.29 -20.42 11.84
C GLN A 89 -31.59 -21.78 11.64
N LYS A 90 -30.73 -21.91 10.63
CA LYS A 90 -30.03 -23.17 10.32
C LYS A 90 -28.84 -23.46 11.23
N TYR A 91 -28.18 -22.42 11.76
CA TYR A 91 -26.91 -22.58 12.50
C TYR A 91 -27.02 -22.40 14.01
N ILE A 92 -28.03 -21.68 14.53
CA ILE A 92 -28.24 -21.51 15.99
C ILE A 92 -28.45 -22.85 16.73
N PRO A 93 -29.25 -23.82 16.24
CA PRO A 93 -29.44 -25.09 16.94
C PRO A 93 -28.14 -25.92 17.04
N ARG A 94 -27.25 -25.81 16.04
CA ARG A 94 -25.95 -26.50 16.04
C ARG A 94 -24.96 -25.88 17.02
N ILE A 95 -24.99 -24.56 17.20
CA ILE A 95 -24.17 -23.85 18.17
C ILE A 95 -24.58 -24.21 19.61
N LEU A 96 -25.89 -24.29 19.88
CA LEU A 96 -26.40 -24.68 21.20
C LEU A 96 -26.08 -26.15 21.54
N HIS A 97 -26.13 -27.05 20.55
CA HIS A 97 -25.78 -28.46 20.75
C HIS A 97 -24.27 -28.65 21.03
N GLN A 98 -23.40 -27.90 20.34
CA GLN A 98 -21.96 -28.00 20.51
C GLN A 98 -21.48 -27.42 21.86
N ARG A 99 -22.15 -26.38 22.36
CA ARG A 99 -21.88 -25.79 23.69
C ARG A 99 -22.35 -26.70 24.83
N ASN A 100 -23.46 -27.42 24.67
CA ASN A 100 -23.91 -28.41 25.66
C ASN A 100 -22.99 -29.65 25.72
N ASN A 101 -22.43 -30.08 24.59
CA ASN A 101 -21.48 -31.20 24.59
C ASN A 101 -20.14 -30.82 25.24
N GLN A 102 -19.66 -29.57 25.08
CA GLN A 102 -18.46 -29.09 25.77
C GLN A 102 -18.66 -28.95 27.30
N LEU A 103 -19.88 -28.65 27.76
CA LEU A 103 -20.19 -28.62 29.19
C LEU A 103 -20.32 -30.02 29.83
N MET A 104 -20.59 -31.06 29.02
CA MET A 104 -20.63 -32.45 29.48
C MET A 104 -19.23 -33.08 29.58
N GLU A 105 -18.33 -32.80 28.63
CA GLU A 105 -16.94 -33.30 28.66
C GLU A 105 -16.11 -32.77 29.84
N VAL A 106 -16.40 -31.56 30.34
CA VAL A 106 -15.72 -30.97 31.51
C VAL A 106 -16.19 -31.60 32.83
N ASN A 107 -17.42 -32.13 32.88
CA ASN A 107 -17.94 -32.80 34.07
C ASN A 107 -17.52 -34.28 34.17
N ASP A 108 -17.23 -34.94 33.04
CA ASP A 108 -16.73 -36.32 33.02
C ASP A 108 -15.23 -36.38 33.36
N THR A 109 -14.44 -35.40 32.94
CA THR A 109 -13.01 -35.29 33.32
C THR A 109 -12.80 -35.01 34.81
N ALA A 110 -13.72 -34.29 35.46
CA ALA A 110 -13.68 -34.07 36.91
C ALA A 110 -14.09 -35.30 37.76
N ARG A 111 -14.70 -36.33 37.14
CA ARG A 111 -15.10 -37.58 37.81
C ARG A 111 -14.03 -38.66 37.75
N ASP A 112 -13.21 -38.68 36.69
CA ASP A 112 -12.16 -39.69 36.53
C ASP A 112 -10.91 -39.42 37.39
N ASP A 113 -10.63 -38.15 37.74
CA ASP A 113 -9.49 -37.77 38.61
C ASP A 113 -9.71 -38.07 40.11
N LEU A 114 -10.94 -38.40 40.52
CA LEU A 114 -11.30 -38.76 41.90
C LEU A 114 -11.30 -40.27 42.15
N ALA A 115 -11.10 -41.11 41.13
CA ALA A 115 -11.22 -42.57 41.21
C ALA A 115 -9.88 -43.33 41.25
N SER A 116 -8.73 -42.68 41.07
CA SER A 116 -7.42 -43.35 40.93
C SER A 116 -6.44 -43.15 42.10
N GLY A 117 -6.90 -42.75 43.29
CA GLY A 117 -6.04 -42.32 44.40
C GLY A 117 -6.27 -42.97 45.76
N SER A 118 -6.83 -44.19 45.83
CA SER A 118 -6.98 -44.91 47.12
C SER A 118 -6.66 -46.40 47.00
N GLU A 119 -5.40 -46.78 47.25
CA GLU A 119 -5.07 -48.11 47.78
C GLU A 119 -3.61 -48.14 48.30
N ARG A 120 -3.47 -48.55 49.58
CA ARG A 120 -2.28 -48.98 50.35
C ARG A 120 -1.62 -47.98 51.33
N ASP A 121 -2.17 -47.94 52.56
CA ASP A 121 -1.64 -48.61 53.80
C ASP A 121 -0.12 -48.93 53.85
N HIS A 122 0.65 -48.85 54.95
CA HIS A 122 0.40 -48.77 56.40
C HIS A 122 1.76 -48.70 57.16
N LYS A 123 1.71 -48.28 58.46
CA LYS A 123 2.68 -48.44 59.60
C LYS A 123 3.86 -47.44 59.72
N ARG A 124 3.88 -46.53 60.73
CA ARG A 124 4.24 -46.62 62.20
C ARG A 124 5.75 -46.90 62.40
N VAL A 125 6.56 -46.08 63.10
CA VAL A 125 6.59 -45.79 64.55
C VAL A 125 7.38 -44.50 64.89
N ASP A 126 6.91 -43.85 65.96
CA ASP A 126 7.37 -42.79 66.89
C ASP A 126 8.87 -42.44 67.05
N GLU A 127 9.20 -41.16 67.36
CA GLU A 127 9.45 -40.68 68.75
C GLU A 127 9.90 -39.19 68.88
N THR A 128 9.26 -38.49 69.83
CA THR A 128 9.78 -37.47 70.80
C THR A 128 10.11 -36.01 70.42
N THR A 129 9.15 -35.12 70.77
CA THR A 129 9.18 -33.97 71.73
C THR A 129 10.26 -32.86 71.72
N SER A 130 9.72 -31.63 71.55
CA SER A 130 10.02 -30.24 71.97
C SER A 130 10.54 -30.05 73.43
N PRO A 131 10.73 -28.82 74.02
CA PRO A 131 10.75 -27.42 73.52
C PRO A 131 11.75 -26.42 74.24
N LYS A 132 11.63 -25.10 73.93
CA LYS A 132 11.61 -23.91 74.84
C LYS A 132 12.89 -23.09 75.17
N THR A 133 12.77 -21.74 74.97
CA THR A 133 13.32 -20.57 75.76
C THR A 133 14.87 -20.45 75.90
N GLU A 134 15.58 -19.32 76.03
CA GLU A 134 15.35 -17.99 76.64
C GLU A 134 16.63 -17.09 76.44
N THR A 135 16.47 -15.76 76.50
CA THR A 135 17.37 -14.69 77.08
C THR A 135 18.81 -14.34 76.61
N ILE A 136 18.95 -13.07 76.16
CA ILE A 136 19.72 -11.90 76.71
C ILE A 136 21.26 -11.95 76.97
N LYS A 137 22.00 -11.14 76.15
CA LYS A 137 23.16 -10.20 76.38
C LYS A 137 24.43 -10.66 77.16
N PRO A 138 25.50 -9.83 77.29
CA PRO A 138 26.21 -8.92 76.36
C PRO A 138 27.75 -9.10 76.43
N GLN A 139 28.55 -8.52 75.51
CA GLN A 139 29.96 -8.20 75.81
C GLN A 139 30.40 -6.85 75.20
N GLN A 140 30.91 -5.99 76.10
CA GLN A 140 31.63 -4.74 75.88
C GLN A 140 33.12 -5.02 75.60
N ALA A 141 33.79 -4.09 74.91
CA ALA A 141 35.04 -3.42 75.31
C ALA A 141 35.67 -2.70 74.08
N VAL A 142 36.46 -1.62 74.11
CA VAL A 142 36.89 -0.58 75.06
C VAL A 142 37.73 0.41 74.22
N SER A 143 37.61 1.73 74.49
CA SER A 143 38.53 2.88 74.26
C SER A 143 39.17 3.12 72.86
N SER A 144 39.36 4.35 72.38
CA SER A 144 40.03 5.49 73.05
C SER A 144 39.92 6.80 72.27
N ARG A 145 39.79 7.94 73.01
CA ARG A 145 40.47 9.27 72.91
C ARG A 145 40.67 9.92 71.52
N GLU A 146 40.51 11.21 71.24
CA GLU A 146 40.58 12.54 71.90
C GLU A 146 39.72 13.48 71.01
N GLY A 147 39.06 14.56 71.42
CA GLY A 147 39.48 15.72 72.21
C GLY A 147 39.35 16.99 71.34
N ASN A 148 38.33 17.83 71.58
CA ASN A 148 38.39 19.31 71.65
C ASN A 148 36.99 19.97 71.64
N THR A 149 36.71 20.65 72.77
CA THR A 149 36.25 22.05 72.94
C THR A 149 35.66 22.77 71.72
N GLU A 150 34.59 23.58 71.78
CA GLU A 150 34.06 24.41 72.86
C GLU A 150 32.69 25.05 72.45
N HIS A 151 31.94 25.45 73.47
CA HIS A 151 30.96 26.54 73.53
C HIS A 151 29.47 26.35 73.21
N SER A 152 28.73 26.88 74.19
CA SER A 152 27.31 26.87 74.46
C SER A 152 26.49 27.77 73.55
N HIS A 153 25.25 27.37 73.25
CA HIS A 153 24.08 28.15 73.65
C HIS A 153 22.83 27.26 73.69
N ALA A 154 22.21 27.20 74.86
CA ALA A 154 20.91 26.59 75.04
C ALA A 154 19.86 27.43 74.30
N GLN A 155 19.35 26.91 73.19
CA GLN A 155 18.05 27.28 72.65
C GLN A 155 17.13 26.07 72.81
N THR A 156 16.05 26.29 73.56
CA THR A 156 14.94 25.38 73.76
C THR A 156 14.32 25.05 72.40
N THR A 157 14.84 24.01 71.75
CA THR A 157 14.31 23.46 70.51
C THR A 157 13.12 22.59 70.89
N ALA A 158 11.94 22.99 70.43
CA ALA A 158 10.80 22.09 70.37
C ALA A 158 11.27 20.82 69.65
N VAL A 159 11.29 19.69 70.37
CA VAL A 159 11.71 18.41 69.86
C VAL A 159 10.78 18.05 68.69
N LYS A 160 11.24 18.25 67.45
CA LYS A 160 10.58 17.72 66.26
C LYS A 160 10.66 16.21 66.36
N LEU A 161 9.53 15.56 66.64
CA LEU A 161 9.39 14.11 66.53
C LEU A 161 9.94 13.65 65.17
N PRO A 162 10.73 12.58 65.12
CA PRO A 162 11.27 12.07 63.86
C PRO A 162 10.11 11.68 62.93
N LYS A 163 10.11 12.22 61.71
CA LYS A 163 9.10 11.90 60.69
C LYS A 163 9.13 10.40 60.40
N ARG A 164 7.96 9.76 60.35
CA ARG A 164 7.82 8.34 60.05
C ARG A 164 8.41 8.03 58.67
N LYS A 165 9.23 6.99 58.57
CA LYS A 165 9.85 6.53 57.32
C LYS A 165 9.12 5.27 56.85
N LEU A 166 8.53 5.32 55.65
CA LEU A 166 7.80 4.21 55.03
C LEU A 166 8.54 3.73 53.78
N SER A 167 8.25 2.49 53.36
CA SER A 167 8.79 1.95 52.10
C SER A 167 8.08 2.57 50.90
N ARG A 168 8.74 2.60 49.73
CA ARG A 168 8.17 3.15 48.49
C ARG A 168 6.95 2.36 47.99
N GLU A 169 6.86 1.09 48.36
CA GLU A 169 5.76 0.19 48.03
C GLU A 169 4.51 0.46 48.87
N GLU A 170 4.61 1.18 49.99
CA GLU A 170 3.46 1.53 50.83
C GLU A 170 2.65 2.70 50.28
N TYR A 171 3.17 3.40 49.27
CA TYR A 171 2.50 4.53 48.62
C TYR A 171 1.64 4.08 47.44
N THR A 172 0.37 4.47 47.45
CA THR A 172 -0.62 3.98 46.50
C THR A 172 -1.24 5.07 45.64
N VAL A 173 -1.12 6.34 46.03
CA VAL A 173 -1.71 7.49 45.35
C VAL A 173 -0.62 8.48 44.92
N GLY A 174 -0.63 8.90 43.66
CA GLY A 174 0.18 10.00 43.16
C GLY A 174 -0.61 11.31 43.10
N TRP A 175 -0.04 12.42 43.52
CA TRP A 175 -0.64 13.76 43.43
C TRP A 175 0.35 14.68 42.72
N ILE A 176 -0.06 15.30 41.62
CA ILE A 176 0.78 16.21 40.83
C ILE A 176 0.21 17.62 40.92
N CYS A 177 1.07 18.57 41.30
CA CYS A 177 0.81 20.00 41.29
C CYS A 177 1.65 20.67 40.20
N ALA A 178 1.09 21.65 39.50
CA ALA A 178 1.82 22.45 38.52
C ALA A 178 2.71 23.52 39.17
N ILE A 179 2.22 24.17 40.23
CA ILE A 179 2.91 25.32 40.84
C ILE A 179 3.01 25.25 42.37
N THR A 180 3.91 26.05 42.95
CA THR A 180 4.18 26.10 44.40
C THR A 180 2.94 26.40 45.24
N VAL A 181 2.02 27.25 44.75
CA VAL A 181 0.78 27.59 45.48
C VAL A 181 -0.11 26.36 45.65
N GLU A 182 -0.17 25.49 44.64
CA GLU A 182 -0.93 24.25 44.67
C GLU A 182 -0.26 23.21 45.57
N ARG A 183 1.08 23.14 45.54
CA ARG A 183 1.85 22.27 46.44
C ARG A 183 1.61 22.64 47.91
N VAL A 184 1.67 23.93 48.25
CA VAL A 184 1.39 24.39 49.63
C VAL A 184 -0.03 24.02 50.04
N ALA A 185 -1.01 24.22 49.15
CA ALA A 185 -2.39 23.81 49.41
C ALA A 185 -2.51 22.29 49.67
N ALA A 186 -1.81 21.45 48.91
CA ALA A 186 -1.79 20.01 49.16
C ALA A 186 -1.11 19.64 50.50
N GLU A 187 0.02 20.29 50.83
CA GLU A 187 0.79 20.02 52.04
C GLU A 187 0.02 20.34 53.32
N VAL A 188 -0.75 21.43 53.35
CA VAL A 188 -1.50 21.83 54.55
C VAL A 188 -2.66 20.92 54.89
N PHE A 189 -3.17 20.15 53.92
CA PHE A 189 -4.26 19.18 54.14
C PHE A 189 -3.77 17.79 54.55
N LEU A 190 -2.46 17.53 54.55
CA LEU A 190 -1.88 16.26 55.00
C LEU A 190 -2.15 16.03 56.49
N ASP A 191 -2.56 14.82 56.83
CA ASP A 191 -2.73 14.42 58.24
C ASP A 191 -1.38 14.09 58.89
N GLU A 192 -0.45 13.53 58.10
CA GLU A 192 0.92 13.20 58.52
C GLU A 192 1.91 13.47 57.38
N THR A 193 3.08 14.04 57.70
CA THR A 193 4.20 14.17 56.75
C THR A 193 5.26 13.11 57.05
N HIS A 194 5.64 12.32 56.04
CA HIS A 194 6.65 11.29 56.15
C HIS A 194 8.06 11.81 55.83
N ALA A 195 9.09 11.07 56.24
CA ALA A 195 10.47 11.32 55.84
C ALA A 195 10.70 10.83 54.40
N ASN A 196 11.58 11.52 53.67
CA ASN A 196 11.96 11.07 52.33
C ASN A 196 12.75 9.74 52.39
N PRO A 197 12.62 8.85 51.39
CA PRO A 197 13.36 7.60 51.35
C PRO A 197 14.86 7.87 51.11
N GLU A 198 15.72 6.95 51.54
CA GLU A 198 17.18 7.04 51.27
C GLU A 198 17.52 6.72 49.81
N PHE A 199 16.66 5.97 49.13
CA PHE A 199 16.83 5.59 47.74
C PHE A 199 16.08 6.55 46.82
N ARG A 200 16.80 7.11 45.84
CA ARG A 200 16.27 7.83 44.70
C ARG A 200 16.68 7.06 43.46
N ASP A 201 15.76 6.86 42.52
CA ASP A 201 16.10 6.30 41.21
C ASP A 201 17.10 7.24 40.52
N GLU A 202 18.20 6.70 39.97
CA GLU A 202 19.31 7.50 39.42
C GLU A 202 18.88 8.44 38.27
N HIS A 203 17.74 8.16 37.65
CA HIS A 203 17.22 8.92 36.50
C HIS A 203 15.99 9.76 36.85
N ASP A 204 15.62 9.86 38.14
CA ASP A 204 14.47 10.63 38.61
C ASP A 204 14.87 11.94 39.28
N ASP A 205 14.73 13.04 38.55
CA ASP A 205 15.04 14.38 39.01
C ASP A 205 13.92 15.05 39.83
N ASN A 206 12.79 14.37 40.06
CA ASN A 206 11.70 14.92 40.86
C ASN A 206 12.04 15.01 42.35
N ILE A 207 11.45 16.00 43.01
CA ILE A 207 11.46 16.14 44.47
C ILE A 207 10.06 15.83 44.99
N TYR A 208 9.95 14.83 45.85
CA TYR A 208 8.67 14.38 46.40
C TYR A 208 8.42 14.93 47.80
N LEU A 209 7.15 15.21 48.07
CA LEU A 209 6.60 15.38 49.42
C LEU A 209 5.76 14.14 49.71
N LEU A 210 6.10 13.44 50.79
CA LEU A 210 5.44 12.20 51.20
C LEU A 210 4.57 12.44 52.41
N GLY A 211 3.37 11.87 52.41
CA GLY A 211 2.48 11.98 53.54
C GLY A 211 1.25 11.10 53.46
N LYS A 212 0.31 11.35 54.35
CA LYS A 212 -0.91 10.57 54.52
C LYS A 212 -2.16 11.44 54.46
N PHE A 213 -3.17 10.95 53.74
CA PHE A 213 -4.56 11.46 53.77
C PHE A 213 -5.48 10.34 54.25
N GLY A 214 -6.03 10.46 55.45
CA GLY A 214 -6.81 9.43 56.11
C GLY A 214 -6.03 8.13 56.28
N GLU A 215 -6.40 7.11 55.50
CA GLU A 215 -5.75 5.79 55.49
C GLU A 215 -4.80 5.60 54.30
N HIS A 216 -4.67 6.58 53.40
CA HIS A 216 -3.91 6.46 52.16
C HIS A 216 -2.57 7.17 52.24
N ASN A 217 -1.51 6.48 51.81
CA ASN A 217 -0.19 7.07 51.66
C ASN A 217 -0.06 7.69 50.26
N THR A 218 0.25 8.98 50.21
CA THR A 218 0.26 9.78 48.98
C THR A 218 1.65 10.35 48.70
N VAL A 219 2.04 10.32 47.43
CA VAL A 219 3.25 10.94 46.89
C VAL A 219 2.86 12.21 46.18
N ILE A 220 3.33 13.37 46.65
CA ILE A 220 3.08 14.66 46.01
C ILE A 220 4.33 15.08 45.24
N ALA A 221 4.19 15.39 43.95
CA ALA A 221 5.24 16.00 43.13
C ALA A 221 4.79 17.36 42.61
N THR A 222 5.77 18.23 42.37
CA THR A 222 5.54 19.55 41.74
C THR A 222 6.35 19.60 40.45
N LEU A 223 5.81 20.23 39.42
CA LEU A 223 6.57 20.48 38.20
C LEU A 223 7.81 21.36 38.48
N PRO A 224 8.89 21.23 37.69
CA PRO A 224 10.05 22.10 37.79
C PRO A 224 9.68 23.58 37.69
N GLU A 225 10.38 24.43 38.43
CA GLU A 225 10.12 25.87 38.42
C GLU A 225 10.34 26.46 37.01
N GLY A 226 9.36 27.20 36.51
CA GLY A 226 9.39 27.79 35.17
C GLY A 226 8.92 26.85 34.05
N GLU A 227 8.69 25.57 34.34
CA GLU A 227 8.09 24.63 33.42
C GLU A 227 6.60 24.42 33.71
N TYR A 228 5.79 24.37 32.66
CA TYR A 228 4.37 24.06 32.71
C TYR A 228 3.96 23.41 31.40
N GLY A 229 2.74 22.88 31.35
CA GLY A 229 2.24 22.21 30.16
C GLY A 229 2.32 20.69 30.21
N THR A 230 1.79 20.07 29.17
CA THR A 230 1.55 18.62 29.08
C THR A 230 2.82 17.78 29.19
N ASN A 231 3.93 18.27 28.65
CA ASN A 231 5.18 17.50 28.55
C ASN A 231 5.86 17.35 29.91
N SER A 232 5.95 18.44 30.67
CA SER A 232 6.54 18.43 32.01
C SER A 232 5.69 17.56 32.95
N ALA A 233 4.37 17.69 32.89
CA ALA A 233 3.44 16.84 33.64
C ALA A 233 3.62 15.34 33.34
N ALA A 234 3.70 14.96 32.06
CA ALA A 234 3.94 13.58 31.67
C ALA A 234 5.30 13.05 32.17
N SER A 235 6.35 13.88 32.12
CA SER A 235 7.68 13.52 32.63
C SER A 235 7.64 13.23 34.13
N VAL A 236 7.07 14.16 34.91
CA VAL A 236 6.94 14.02 36.37
C VAL A 236 6.13 12.78 36.74
N ALA A 237 5.02 12.53 36.06
CA ALA A 237 4.18 11.35 36.31
C ALA A 237 4.91 10.03 36.01
N ASN A 238 5.61 9.92 34.88
CA ASN A 238 6.36 8.72 34.50
C ASN A 238 7.49 8.42 35.51
N ASN A 239 8.20 9.45 35.94
CA ASN A 239 9.24 9.33 36.97
C ASN A 239 8.64 8.93 38.33
N MET A 240 7.49 9.51 38.72
CA MET A 240 6.78 9.16 39.94
C MET A 240 6.39 7.68 39.97
N VAL A 241 5.80 7.16 38.88
CA VAL A 241 5.42 5.74 38.78
C VAL A 241 6.65 4.82 38.80
N ARG A 242 7.79 5.26 38.24
CA ARG A 242 9.05 4.50 38.29
C ARG A 242 9.60 4.41 39.71
N SER A 243 9.64 5.53 40.43
CA SER A 243 10.16 5.61 41.81
C SER A 243 9.22 4.97 42.84
N PHE A 244 7.91 4.99 42.60
CA PHE A 244 6.88 4.43 43.49
C PHE A 244 6.02 3.40 42.75
N PRO A 245 6.45 2.13 42.71
CA PRO A 245 5.86 1.12 41.84
C PRO A 245 4.45 0.66 42.24
N ASN A 246 4.00 0.98 43.47
CA ASN A 246 2.67 0.58 43.96
C ASN A 246 1.59 1.65 43.77
N ILE A 247 1.91 2.76 43.09
CA ILE A 247 0.91 3.77 42.69
C ILE A 247 -0.15 3.12 41.79
N ARG A 248 -1.42 3.30 42.13
CA ARG A 248 -2.58 2.73 41.41
C ARG A 248 -3.26 3.74 40.52
N PHE A 249 -3.38 4.96 41.02
CA PHE A 249 -3.92 6.10 40.28
C PHE A 249 -3.23 7.37 40.76
N GLY A 250 -3.43 8.46 40.03
CA GLY A 250 -3.10 9.76 40.57
C GLY A 250 -4.13 10.85 40.34
N LEU A 251 -3.77 12.01 40.83
CA LEU A 251 -4.63 13.17 40.95
C LEU A 251 -3.85 14.36 40.41
N MET A 252 -4.36 14.98 39.35
CA MET A 252 -3.86 16.25 38.87
C MET A 252 -4.71 17.33 39.53
N VAL A 253 -4.19 17.91 40.61
CA VAL A 253 -4.91 18.91 41.40
C VAL A 253 -4.20 20.23 41.26
N GLY A 254 -4.96 21.25 40.88
CA GLY A 254 -4.41 22.58 40.75
C GLY A 254 -5.47 23.61 40.46
N VAL A 255 -5.05 24.68 39.81
CA VAL A 255 -5.92 25.76 39.37
C VAL A 255 -6.16 25.71 37.87
N GLY A 256 -7.27 26.30 37.42
CA GLY A 256 -7.59 26.48 36.00
C GLY A 256 -8.56 27.63 35.79
N GLY A 257 -8.61 28.17 34.57
CA GLY A 257 -9.51 29.27 34.23
C GLY A 257 -10.95 28.77 34.05
N GLY A 258 -11.92 29.56 34.49
CA GLY A 258 -13.35 29.18 34.43
C GLY A 258 -14.01 29.50 33.09
N ALA A 259 -14.96 28.66 32.66
CA ALA A 259 -15.78 28.90 31.47
C ALA A 259 -17.27 29.02 31.85
N PRO A 260 -17.72 30.18 32.35
CA PRO A 260 -19.10 30.36 32.77
C PRO A 260 -20.06 30.28 31.58
N SER A 261 -21.21 29.66 31.78
CA SER A 261 -22.27 29.54 30.77
C SER A 261 -23.66 29.75 31.39
N THR A 262 -24.70 29.83 30.57
CA THR A 262 -26.08 29.93 31.06
C THR A 262 -26.54 28.68 31.80
N GLN A 263 -25.93 27.53 31.52
CA GLN A 263 -26.22 26.25 32.19
C GLN A 263 -25.39 26.04 33.46
N HIS A 264 -24.21 26.63 33.52
CA HIS A 264 -23.27 26.49 34.64
C HIS A 264 -22.75 27.88 35.06
N ASP A 265 -23.28 28.40 36.18
CA ASP A 265 -22.78 29.62 36.83
C ASP A 265 -21.47 29.32 37.56
N ILE A 266 -20.35 29.31 36.84
CA ILE A 266 -19.01 29.09 37.39
C ILE A 266 -18.47 30.39 38.00
N ARG A 267 -17.98 30.31 39.24
CA ARG A 267 -17.43 31.45 39.99
C ARG A 267 -15.99 31.25 40.44
N LEU A 268 -15.29 32.35 40.75
CA LEU A 268 -13.95 32.29 41.31
C LEU A 268 -13.96 31.53 42.65
N GLY A 269 -13.04 30.58 42.79
CA GLY A 269 -12.94 29.68 43.94
C GLY A 269 -13.85 28.44 43.89
N ASP A 270 -14.74 28.30 42.90
CA ASP A 270 -15.46 27.04 42.65
C ASP A 270 -14.47 25.94 42.23
N VAL A 271 -14.90 24.67 42.33
CA VAL A 271 -14.09 23.50 41.94
C VAL A 271 -14.72 22.84 40.72
N VAL A 272 -13.91 22.49 39.72
CA VAL A 272 -14.32 21.72 38.55
C VAL A 272 -13.61 20.37 38.57
N VAL A 273 -14.39 19.30 38.45
CA VAL A 273 -13.91 17.92 38.45
C VAL A 273 -14.15 17.31 37.09
N SER A 274 -13.10 16.73 36.50
CA SER A 274 -13.20 16.03 35.21
C SER A 274 -14.18 14.86 35.30
N SER A 275 -15.23 14.90 34.48
CA SER A 275 -16.26 13.86 34.43
C SER A 275 -16.58 13.50 32.98
N PRO A 276 -16.63 12.19 32.62
CA PRO A 276 -17.07 11.77 31.29
C PRO A 276 -18.50 12.22 30.99
N GLY A 277 -18.74 12.66 29.74
CA GLY A 277 -20.04 13.13 29.27
C GLY A 277 -19.99 13.64 27.82
N ASN A 278 -21.12 13.60 27.11
CA ASN A 278 -21.27 14.16 25.75
C ASN A 278 -20.23 13.69 24.72
N GLY A 279 -19.85 12.40 24.77
CA GLY A 279 -18.86 11.82 23.86
C GLY A 279 -17.39 12.10 24.24
N TYR A 280 -17.15 12.80 25.35
CA TYR A 280 -15.83 13.06 25.91
C TYR A 280 -15.60 12.29 27.21
N HIS A 281 -14.33 12.00 27.49
CA HIS A 281 -13.91 11.20 28.64
C HIS A 281 -13.49 12.02 29.87
N GLY A 282 -13.87 13.30 29.92
CA GLY A 282 -13.64 14.21 31.05
C GLY A 282 -12.55 15.25 30.81
N VAL A 283 -11.63 14.99 29.88
CA VAL A 283 -10.63 15.97 29.43
C VAL A 283 -10.66 16.07 27.89
N PHE A 284 -10.51 17.27 27.36
CA PHE A 284 -10.49 17.57 25.93
C PHE A 284 -9.22 18.34 25.56
N GLN A 285 -8.43 17.85 24.61
CA GLN A 285 -7.19 18.53 24.21
C GLN A 285 -7.45 19.59 23.13
N TYR A 286 -7.57 20.86 23.53
CA TYR A 286 -7.76 21.97 22.59
C TYR A 286 -6.39 22.38 22.02
N GLY A 287 -6.18 22.15 20.71
CA GLY A 287 -4.93 22.46 20.03
C GLY A 287 -4.18 21.24 19.47
N PHE A 288 -4.69 20.01 19.68
CA PHE A 288 -4.16 18.82 19.02
C PHE A 288 -5.10 18.35 17.89
N GLY A 289 -4.63 18.49 16.65
CA GLY A 289 -5.50 18.36 15.48
C GLY A 289 -4.84 18.80 14.17
N LYS A 290 -5.65 18.89 13.13
CA LYS A 290 -5.22 19.24 11.77
C LYS A 290 -5.82 20.57 11.36
N SER A 291 -4.97 21.44 10.82
CA SER A 291 -5.39 22.63 10.08
C SER A 291 -5.41 22.29 8.59
N VAL A 292 -6.56 22.42 7.94
CA VAL A 292 -6.72 22.26 6.49
C VAL A 292 -7.03 23.63 5.89
N GLN A 293 -6.41 23.94 4.74
CA GLN A 293 -6.59 25.25 4.10
C GLN A 293 -8.06 25.52 3.80
N GLY A 294 -8.59 26.63 4.33
CA GLY A 294 -9.99 27.02 4.16
C GLY A 294 -10.99 26.32 5.08
N GLU A 295 -10.54 25.45 5.99
CA GLU A 295 -11.41 24.74 6.94
C GLU A 295 -11.11 25.12 8.40
N ALA A 296 -12.07 24.86 9.29
CA ALA A 296 -11.87 25.00 10.73
C ALA A 296 -10.89 23.93 11.26
N PHE A 297 -10.20 24.24 12.36
CA PHE A 297 -9.27 23.30 12.99
C PHE A 297 -10.01 22.01 13.42
N HIS A 298 -9.56 20.87 12.91
CA HIS A 298 -10.14 19.56 13.22
C HIS A 298 -9.38 18.90 14.35
N THR A 299 -10.02 18.76 15.51
CA THR A 299 -9.43 18.03 16.65
C THR A 299 -9.42 16.53 16.37
N THR A 300 -8.26 15.89 16.52
CA THR A 300 -8.07 14.45 16.23
C THR A 300 -7.58 13.64 17.43
N GLY A 301 -7.38 14.30 18.58
CA GLY A 301 -6.88 13.65 19.80
C GLY A 301 -7.97 12.86 20.53
N PHE A 302 -7.56 11.75 21.14
CA PHE A 302 -8.38 10.96 22.06
C PHE A 302 -7.67 10.86 23.40
N LEU A 303 -8.41 11.11 24.49
CA LEU A 303 -7.93 10.99 25.86
C LEU A 303 -8.74 9.93 26.62
N ASN A 304 -8.07 9.12 27.44
CA ASN A 304 -8.72 8.12 28.28
C ASN A 304 -9.60 8.77 29.36
N ALA A 305 -10.52 7.98 29.92
CA ALA A 305 -11.34 8.39 31.06
C ALA A 305 -10.61 8.15 32.39
N PRO A 306 -10.93 8.92 33.45
CA PRO A 306 -10.45 8.61 34.79
C PRO A 306 -10.78 7.16 35.22
N PRO A 307 -9.92 6.53 36.04
CA PRO A 307 -10.15 5.18 36.56
C PRO A 307 -11.55 4.99 37.13
N ARG A 308 -12.13 3.80 36.93
CA ARG A 308 -13.49 3.48 37.41
C ARG A 308 -13.65 3.71 38.92
N LEU A 309 -12.61 3.39 39.70
CA LEU A 309 -12.58 3.64 41.14
C LEU A 309 -12.83 5.11 41.47
N LEU A 310 -12.08 6.02 40.83
CA LEU A 310 -12.23 7.46 41.03
C LEU A 310 -13.60 7.96 40.54
N ARG A 311 -14.12 7.44 39.44
CA ARG A 311 -15.46 7.80 38.95
C ARG A 311 -16.57 7.39 39.92
N ASN A 312 -16.46 6.21 40.54
CA ASN A 312 -17.42 5.75 41.55
C ASN A 312 -17.34 6.61 42.82
N ALA A 313 -16.12 6.97 43.24
CA ALA A 313 -15.90 7.87 44.37
C ALA A 313 -16.49 9.26 44.09
N VAL A 314 -16.25 9.82 42.91
CA VAL A 314 -16.84 11.10 42.46
C VAL A 314 -18.37 11.04 42.47
N ALA A 315 -18.98 9.96 41.95
CA ALA A 315 -20.44 9.82 41.93
C ALA A 315 -21.05 9.77 43.34
N SER A 316 -20.36 9.12 44.28
CA SER A 316 -20.80 9.01 45.67
C SER A 316 -20.62 10.33 46.42
N LEU A 317 -19.46 10.99 46.26
CA LEU A 317 -19.17 12.29 46.86
C LEU A 317 -20.11 13.38 46.31
N LYS A 318 -20.46 13.32 45.02
CA LYS A 318 -21.50 14.18 44.45
C LYS A 318 -22.84 14.03 45.18
N ALA A 319 -23.25 12.80 45.50
CA ALA A 319 -24.49 12.54 46.22
C ALA A 319 -24.43 12.96 47.71
N GLU A 320 -23.24 13.04 48.31
CA GLU A 320 -23.05 13.60 49.67
C GLU A 320 -23.17 15.11 49.66
N TYR A 321 -22.50 15.80 48.73
CA TYR A 321 -22.62 17.26 48.62
C TYR A 321 -24.03 17.71 48.24
N GLU A 322 -24.77 16.94 47.42
CA GLU A 322 -26.19 17.22 47.16
C GLU A 322 -27.07 17.17 48.43
N LYS A 323 -26.64 16.47 49.49
CA LYS A 323 -27.33 16.43 50.78
C LYS A 323 -26.85 17.52 51.74
N ASP A 324 -25.53 17.81 51.74
CA ASP A 324 -24.89 18.81 52.58
C ASP A 324 -23.97 19.73 51.75
N ASP A 325 -24.58 20.79 51.21
CA ASP A 325 -23.90 21.80 50.39
C ASP A 325 -22.86 22.63 51.17
N CYS A 326 -22.75 22.48 52.51
CA CYS A 326 -21.79 23.23 53.34
C CYS A 326 -20.50 22.45 53.64
N GLN A 327 -20.45 21.15 53.37
CA GLN A 327 -19.36 20.27 53.80
C GLN A 327 -17.97 20.75 53.33
N LEU A 328 -17.81 21.11 52.04
CA LEU A 328 -16.53 21.56 51.49
C LEU A 328 -16.05 22.85 52.17
N ARG A 329 -16.98 23.78 52.44
CA ARG A 329 -16.69 25.02 53.15
C ARG A 329 -16.25 24.73 54.58
N ASN A 330 -16.94 23.85 55.28
CA ASN A 330 -16.61 23.48 56.66
C ASN A 330 -15.20 22.88 56.74
N THR A 331 -14.81 22.04 55.77
CA THR A 331 -13.45 21.49 55.67
C THR A 331 -12.40 22.60 55.53
N ILE A 332 -12.64 23.59 54.67
CA ILE A 332 -11.72 24.73 54.46
C ILE A 332 -11.67 25.62 55.71
N ASP A 333 -12.82 25.98 56.28
CA ASP A 333 -12.92 26.85 57.45
C ASP A 333 -12.24 26.21 58.67
N THR A 334 -12.40 24.89 58.85
CA THR A 334 -11.73 24.11 59.91
C THR A 334 -10.22 24.13 59.75
N LEU A 335 -9.70 23.97 58.53
CA LEU A 335 -8.26 24.05 58.27
C LEU A 335 -7.70 25.44 58.61
N LEU A 336 -8.39 26.50 58.15
CA LEU A 336 -7.99 27.88 58.40
C LEU A 336 -8.03 28.24 59.88
N GLN A 337 -8.94 27.67 60.66
CA GLN A 337 -9.00 27.86 62.11
C GLN A 337 -7.88 27.12 62.84
N THR A 338 -7.65 25.84 62.51
CA THR A 338 -6.74 24.95 63.26
C THR A 338 -5.25 25.15 62.96
N SER A 339 -4.90 25.64 61.77
CA SER A 339 -3.49 25.82 61.40
C SER A 339 -2.80 26.91 62.25
N GLN A 340 -1.47 27.01 62.27
CA GLN A 340 -0.77 28.14 62.96
C GLN A 340 0.20 28.91 62.04
N GLY A 341 0.24 28.58 60.75
CA GLY A 341 1.19 29.17 59.80
C GLY A 341 0.78 30.55 59.27
N SER A 342 1.77 31.38 58.97
CA SER A 342 1.60 32.70 58.33
C SER A 342 1.00 32.64 56.92
N TRP A 343 0.94 31.46 56.31
CA TRP A 343 0.31 31.25 55.01
C TRP A 343 -1.19 31.55 55.03
N LYS A 344 -1.90 31.38 56.16
CA LYS A 344 -3.36 31.55 56.26
C LYS A 344 -3.89 32.83 55.62
N GLU A 345 -3.24 33.98 55.86
CA GLU A 345 -3.71 35.27 55.35
C GLU A 345 -3.72 35.32 53.83
N ARG A 346 -2.77 34.64 53.18
CA ARG A 346 -2.68 34.56 51.72
C ARG A 346 -3.72 33.61 51.12
N TYR A 347 -4.17 32.61 51.86
CA TYR A 347 -5.04 31.53 51.37
C TYR A 347 -6.50 31.66 51.84
N LYS A 348 -6.84 32.71 52.61
CA LYS A 348 -8.23 32.98 52.98
C LYS A 348 -9.06 33.35 51.75
N ARG A 349 -10.37 33.13 51.85
CA ARG A 349 -11.31 33.52 50.81
C ARG A 349 -11.30 35.05 50.61
N PRO A 350 -11.08 35.55 49.38
CA PRO A 350 -11.28 36.96 49.07
C PRO A 350 -12.74 37.39 49.20
N GLU A 351 -12.99 38.70 49.28
CA GLU A 351 -14.35 39.23 49.35
C GLU A 351 -15.17 38.83 48.11
N ALA A 352 -16.43 38.44 48.30
CA ALA A 352 -17.31 38.02 47.19
C ALA A 352 -17.54 39.12 46.14
N SER A 353 -17.42 40.40 46.54
CA SER A 353 -17.46 41.57 45.65
C SER A 353 -16.31 41.62 44.64
N SER A 354 -15.22 40.88 44.89
CA SER A 354 -14.06 40.81 44.00
C SER A 354 -14.19 39.75 42.90
N ASP A 355 -15.28 38.98 42.90
CA ASP A 355 -15.63 38.07 41.81
C ASP A 355 -16.43 38.80 40.73
N THR A 356 -15.70 39.27 39.72
CA THR A 356 -16.24 40.10 38.63
C THR A 356 -16.12 39.37 37.29
N LEU A 357 -17.23 39.26 36.55
CA LEU A 357 -17.26 38.72 35.19
C LEU A 357 -17.53 39.83 34.18
N TYR A 358 -16.60 40.02 33.25
CA TYR A 358 -16.68 41.03 32.19
C TYR A 358 -17.37 40.45 30.94
N CYS A 359 -18.04 41.32 30.17
CA CYS A 359 -18.60 40.97 28.86
C CYS A 359 -17.50 40.49 27.90
N SER A 360 -17.80 39.48 27.07
CA SER A 360 -16.81 38.84 26.19
C SER A 360 -16.23 39.74 25.09
N ASP A 361 -16.91 40.84 24.76
CA ASP A 361 -16.42 41.85 23.81
C ASP A 361 -15.50 42.90 24.45
N PHE A 362 -15.42 42.96 25.78
CA PHE A 362 -14.57 43.92 26.46
C PHE A 362 -13.15 43.35 26.62
N LYS A 363 -12.17 44.06 26.07
CA LYS A 363 -10.75 43.71 26.19
C LYS A 363 -10.08 44.57 27.26
N HIS A 364 -9.25 43.92 28.07
CA HIS A 364 -8.40 44.61 29.03
C HIS A 364 -7.48 45.61 28.32
N ARG A 365 -7.40 46.86 28.82
CA ARG A 365 -6.68 47.96 28.16
C ARG A 365 -5.18 47.98 28.42
N SER A 366 -4.68 47.36 29.49
CA SER A 366 -3.23 47.27 29.74
C SER A 366 -2.65 45.93 29.26
N ASN A 367 -1.52 46.02 28.55
CA ASN A 367 -0.74 44.89 28.03
C ASN A 367 0.18 44.25 29.10
N HIS A 368 0.23 44.81 30.31
CA HIS A 368 1.06 44.36 31.42
C HIS A 368 0.15 43.80 32.51
N GLY A 369 0.52 42.68 33.13
CA GLY A 369 -0.31 41.85 34.01
C GLY A 369 -0.70 42.46 35.36
N ASP A 370 -1.19 43.70 35.33
CA ASP A 370 -1.82 44.44 36.42
C ASP A 370 -3.21 43.85 36.71
N ASP A 371 -3.60 43.82 37.99
CA ASP A 371 -4.92 43.32 38.38
C ASP A 371 -6.03 44.28 37.87
N CYS A 372 -7.13 43.71 37.37
CA CYS A 372 -8.23 44.49 36.78
C CYS A 372 -8.87 45.49 37.73
N LYS A 373 -8.70 45.28 39.04
CA LYS A 373 -9.22 46.14 40.11
C LYS A 373 -8.72 47.59 39.99
N ASP A 374 -7.53 47.78 39.43
CA ASP A 374 -6.86 49.09 39.38
C ASP A 374 -7.02 49.80 38.02
N SER A 375 -7.42 49.07 36.97
CA SER A 375 -7.35 49.54 35.57
C SER A 375 -8.68 49.44 34.80
N CYS A 376 -9.61 48.59 35.24
CA CYS A 376 -10.90 48.36 34.57
C CYS A 376 -12.05 48.79 35.48
N GLY A 377 -12.57 50.00 35.27
CA GLY A 377 -13.66 50.57 36.08
C GLY A 377 -14.91 49.67 36.20
N LEU A 378 -15.65 49.84 37.29
CA LEU A 378 -16.86 49.08 37.66
C LEU A 378 -18.13 49.48 36.88
N ASP A 379 -18.00 49.95 35.63
CA ASP A 379 -19.17 50.40 34.87
C ASP A 379 -20.09 49.22 34.53
N SER A 380 -21.36 49.32 34.95
CA SER A 380 -22.42 48.31 34.78
C SER A 380 -22.62 47.83 33.34
N ARG A 381 -22.22 48.61 32.33
CA ARG A 381 -22.35 48.27 30.91
C ARG A 381 -21.33 47.23 30.43
N VAL A 382 -20.28 47.01 31.21
CA VAL A 382 -19.15 46.14 30.87
C VAL A 382 -19.16 44.84 31.68
N LEU A 383 -19.99 44.80 32.74
CA LEU A 383 -20.10 43.69 33.67
C LEU A 383 -21.34 42.85 33.39
N VAL A 384 -21.18 41.53 33.47
CA VAL A 384 -22.31 40.60 33.40
C VAL A 384 -23.03 40.60 34.75
N THR A 385 -24.29 41.04 34.76
CA THR A 385 -25.12 41.01 35.98
C THR A 385 -25.48 39.56 36.30
N ARG A 386 -24.99 39.05 37.43
CA ARG A 386 -25.26 37.69 37.93
C ARG A 386 -26.13 37.78 39.19
N GLN A 387 -27.15 36.92 39.30
CA GLN A 387 -27.97 36.84 40.52
C GLN A 387 -27.14 36.34 41.70
N ALA A 388 -27.45 36.82 42.91
CA ALA A 388 -26.86 36.27 44.13
C ALA A 388 -27.28 34.79 44.28
N ARG A 389 -26.34 33.90 44.64
CA ARG A 389 -26.68 32.50 44.89
C ARG A 389 -27.60 32.43 46.12
N PRO A 390 -28.74 31.71 46.06
CA PRO A 390 -29.75 31.73 47.11
C PRO A 390 -29.30 31.07 48.43
N PHE A 391 -28.36 30.12 48.38
CA PHE A 391 -27.92 29.34 49.54
C PHE A 391 -26.46 28.87 49.45
N ASN A 392 -25.46 29.75 49.29
CA ASN A 392 -24.10 29.35 49.68
C ASN A 392 -23.10 30.51 49.70
N ASN A 393 -22.48 30.75 50.85
CA ASN A 393 -21.23 31.52 50.96
C ASN A 393 -19.99 30.60 50.79
N GLY A 394 -20.15 29.36 50.30
CA GLY A 394 -19.09 28.38 50.01
C GLY A 394 -18.75 28.24 48.51
N PRO A 395 -17.67 27.53 48.14
CA PRO A 395 -17.37 27.19 46.75
C PRO A 395 -18.28 26.06 46.25
N LEU A 396 -18.76 26.15 45.01
CA LEU A 396 -19.59 25.11 44.37
C LEU A 396 -18.73 24.14 43.56
N ILE A 397 -19.17 22.89 43.43
CA ILE A 397 -18.48 21.87 42.65
C ILE A 397 -19.22 21.61 41.34
N HIS A 398 -18.52 21.71 40.22
CA HIS A 398 -19.03 21.45 38.89
C HIS A 398 -18.37 20.19 38.31
N TYR A 399 -19.16 19.35 37.65
CA TYR A 399 -18.68 18.10 37.05
C TYR A 399 -18.85 18.16 35.54
N GLY A 400 -17.76 18.03 34.80
CA GLY A 400 -17.84 18.08 33.34
C GLY A 400 -16.50 18.10 32.63
N LEU A 401 -16.50 18.72 31.44
CA LEU A 401 -15.36 18.68 30.54
C LEU A 401 -14.32 19.76 30.88
N ILE A 402 -13.08 19.32 31.10
CA ILE A 402 -11.93 20.20 31.28
C ILE A 402 -11.13 20.24 29.97
N ALA A 403 -10.90 21.43 29.43
CA ALA A 403 -10.09 21.63 28.25
C ALA A 403 -8.61 21.79 28.66
N SER A 404 -7.74 21.00 28.02
CA SER A 404 -6.30 20.94 28.29
C SER A 404 -5.46 21.28 27.06
N GLY A 405 -4.39 22.06 27.21
CA GLY A 405 -3.49 22.35 26.09
C GLY A 405 -2.27 23.19 26.48
N ASN A 406 -1.25 23.25 25.63
CA ASN A 406 -0.02 24.00 25.92
C ASN A 406 -0.15 25.51 25.68
N SER A 407 -1.36 26.02 25.40
CA SER A 407 -1.60 27.43 25.14
C SER A 407 -2.57 27.99 26.17
N LEU A 408 -2.11 28.97 26.96
CA LEU A 408 -2.97 29.66 27.92
C LEU A 408 -4.06 30.45 27.20
N ILE A 409 -5.33 30.12 27.44
CA ILE A 409 -6.48 30.86 26.87
C ILE A 409 -6.70 32.16 27.66
N LYS A 410 -6.65 33.29 26.94
CA LYS A 410 -6.97 34.64 27.43
C LYS A 410 -7.98 35.36 26.51
N ASP A 411 -8.80 34.58 25.82
CA ASP A 411 -9.74 35.08 24.81
C ASP A 411 -11.14 34.59 25.13
N ALA A 412 -11.99 35.51 25.57
CA ALA A 412 -13.37 35.25 25.93
C ALA A 412 -14.21 34.69 24.75
N LYS A 413 -13.87 35.04 23.50
CA LYS A 413 -14.59 34.52 22.32
C LYS A 413 -14.24 33.08 22.04
N ILE A 414 -12.97 32.72 22.18
CA ILE A 414 -12.52 31.32 22.04
C ILE A 414 -13.12 30.48 23.17
N ARG A 415 -13.11 31.00 24.41
CA ARG A 415 -13.77 30.39 25.57
C ARG A 415 -15.25 30.14 25.30
N ASP A 416 -16.00 31.17 24.93
CA ASP A 416 -17.45 31.07 24.72
C ASP A 416 -17.77 30.11 23.56
N LYS A 417 -16.95 30.13 22.50
CA LYS A 417 -17.08 29.19 21.37
C LYS A 417 -16.87 27.75 21.83
N LEU A 418 -15.78 27.45 22.53
CA LEU A 418 -15.49 26.09 23.01
C LEU A 418 -16.46 25.65 24.11
N GLY A 419 -16.93 26.56 24.95
CA GLY A 419 -18.00 26.34 25.92
C GLY A 419 -19.30 25.94 25.23
N ALA A 420 -19.72 26.67 24.19
CA ALA A 420 -20.96 26.40 23.46
C ALA A 420 -20.88 25.14 22.57
N GLU A 421 -19.77 24.93 21.85
CA GLU A 421 -19.61 23.80 20.93
C GLU A 421 -19.38 22.48 21.65
N LYS A 422 -18.60 22.50 22.75
CA LYS A 422 -18.08 21.28 23.40
C LYS A 422 -18.53 21.11 24.85
N GLY A 423 -19.10 22.13 25.50
CA GLY A 423 -19.49 22.07 26.90
C GLY A 423 -18.31 22.14 27.88
N VAL A 424 -17.25 22.87 27.51
CA VAL A 424 -16.07 23.07 28.38
C VAL A 424 -16.43 23.93 29.59
N LEU A 425 -16.01 23.50 30.78
CA LEU A 425 -16.23 24.21 32.06
C LEU A 425 -14.97 24.88 32.60
N CYS A 426 -13.79 24.35 32.26
CA CYS A 426 -12.51 24.83 32.77
C CYS A 426 -11.40 24.66 31.73
N PHE A 427 -10.45 25.60 31.68
CA PHE A 427 -9.24 25.52 30.88
C PHE A 427 -8.00 25.38 31.77
N GLU A 428 -7.15 24.41 31.46
CA GLU A 428 -5.86 24.18 32.11
C GLU A 428 -4.82 23.69 31.08
N MET A 429 -3.59 23.39 31.52
CA MET A 429 -2.45 23.19 30.62
C MET A 429 -1.71 21.86 30.75
N GLU A 430 -2.04 21.00 31.72
CA GLU A 430 -1.22 19.83 32.03
C GLU A 430 -1.91 18.49 31.70
N ALA A 431 -3.22 18.38 31.96
CA ALA A 431 -3.88 17.08 32.07
C ALA A 431 -3.87 16.25 30.78
N ALA A 432 -3.89 16.85 29.60
CA ALA A 432 -3.82 16.13 28.32
C ALA A 432 -2.55 15.28 28.19
N GLY A 433 -1.44 15.69 28.81
CA GLY A 433 -0.22 14.88 28.85
C GLY A 433 -0.33 13.65 29.75
N LEU A 434 -1.22 13.69 30.74
CA LEU A 434 -1.38 12.66 31.76
C LEU A 434 -2.39 11.59 31.37
N MET A 435 -3.57 11.96 30.84
CA MET A 435 -4.71 11.03 30.74
C MET A 435 -4.40 9.70 30.02
N ASN A 436 -3.52 9.71 29.02
CA ASN A 436 -3.16 8.50 28.27
C ASN A 436 -1.96 7.71 28.83
N GLN A 437 -1.21 8.29 29.76
CA GLN A 437 0.01 7.70 30.32
C GLN A 437 -0.09 7.47 31.83
N PHE A 438 -1.02 8.11 32.50
CA PHE A 438 -1.16 8.02 33.94
C PHE A 438 -2.64 7.98 34.28
N PRO A 439 -3.12 6.89 34.91
CA PRO A 439 -4.53 6.77 35.29
C PRO A 439 -4.86 7.83 36.35
N CYS A 440 -5.40 8.97 35.92
CA CYS A 440 -5.63 10.11 36.81
C CYS A 440 -7.03 10.73 36.72
N LEU A 441 -7.41 11.41 37.80
CA LEU A 441 -8.55 12.33 37.85
C LEU A 441 -8.01 13.76 37.94
N VAL A 442 -8.62 14.67 37.19
CA VAL A 442 -8.27 16.10 37.18
C VAL A 442 -9.27 16.88 38.01
N ILE A 443 -8.77 17.69 38.95
CA ILE A 443 -9.53 18.53 39.87
C ILE A 443 -8.94 19.95 39.79
N ARG A 444 -9.74 20.93 39.39
CA ARG A 444 -9.29 22.32 39.20
C ARG A 444 -10.10 23.30 40.03
N GLY A 445 -9.42 24.09 40.86
CA GLY A 445 -10.00 25.27 41.46
C GLY A 445 -10.04 26.40 40.44
N ILE A 446 -11.18 27.04 40.27
CA ILE A 446 -11.33 28.17 39.35
C ILE A 446 -10.61 29.38 39.93
N PHE A 447 -9.49 29.74 39.30
CA PHE A 447 -8.62 30.81 39.78
C PHE A 447 -8.87 32.13 39.07
N CYS A 448 -7.91 33.05 39.23
CA CYS A 448 -7.91 34.46 38.90
C CYS A 448 -8.47 34.92 37.55
N ASP A 449 -8.85 34.03 36.64
CA ASP A 449 -9.45 34.39 35.37
C ASP A 449 -10.59 33.43 34.97
N TYR A 450 -11.49 33.97 34.15
CA TYR A 450 -12.47 33.20 33.41
C TYR A 450 -11.96 32.91 32.00
N SER A 451 -10.66 32.59 31.86
CA SER A 451 -10.00 32.39 30.56
C SER A 451 -10.19 33.56 29.57
N ASP A 452 -10.35 34.77 30.09
CA ASP A 452 -10.44 36.00 29.33
C ASP A 452 -9.19 36.87 29.60
N SER A 453 -9.22 38.12 29.13
CA SER A 453 -8.09 39.03 29.33
C SER A 453 -7.96 39.56 30.76
N HIS A 454 -8.93 39.30 31.64
CA HIS A 454 -9.03 39.90 32.97
C HIS A 454 -8.46 38.96 34.03
N LYS A 455 -7.60 39.48 34.92
CA LYS A 455 -6.95 38.71 35.97
C LYS A 455 -7.16 39.32 37.34
N ASN A 456 -7.41 38.46 38.33
CA ASN A 456 -7.51 38.78 39.75
C ASN A 456 -6.72 37.76 40.59
N LYS A 457 -5.40 37.96 40.71
CA LYS A 457 -4.49 36.97 41.29
C LYS A 457 -4.79 36.61 42.75
N ALA A 458 -5.55 37.46 43.46
CA ALA A 458 -5.95 37.22 44.85
C ALA A 458 -6.73 35.91 45.07
N TRP A 459 -7.45 35.42 44.06
CA TRP A 459 -8.23 34.18 44.17
C TRP A 459 -7.41 32.90 43.99
N GLN A 460 -6.19 32.98 43.43
CA GLN A 460 -5.39 31.80 43.11
C GLN A 460 -5.08 30.92 44.34
N PRO A 461 -4.62 31.45 45.49
CA PRO A 461 -4.34 30.63 46.65
C PRO A 461 -5.59 29.95 47.23
N TYR A 462 -6.70 30.68 47.33
CA TYR A 462 -7.97 30.12 47.82
C TYR A 462 -8.52 29.03 46.89
N ALA A 463 -8.47 29.23 45.57
CA ALA A 463 -8.89 28.23 44.59
C ALA A 463 -8.07 26.93 44.71
N ALA A 464 -6.75 27.04 44.93
CA ALA A 464 -5.90 25.87 45.17
C ALA A 464 -6.30 25.11 46.46
N VAL A 465 -6.64 25.84 47.53
CA VAL A 465 -7.14 25.25 48.78
C VAL A 465 -8.49 24.57 48.59
N ALA A 466 -9.42 25.17 47.83
CA ALA A 466 -10.71 24.56 47.54
C ALA A 466 -10.57 23.24 46.77
N ALA A 467 -9.68 23.20 45.76
CA ALA A 467 -9.37 21.97 45.01
C ALA A 467 -8.71 20.90 45.89
N ALA A 468 -7.78 21.29 46.76
CA ALA A 468 -7.13 20.37 47.69
C ALA A 468 -8.10 19.83 48.76
N ALA A 469 -9.02 20.66 49.26
CA ALA A 469 -10.07 20.26 50.21
C ALA A 469 -11.00 19.20 49.60
N TYR A 470 -11.49 19.44 48.39
CA TYR A 470 -12.31 18.45 47.66
C TYR A 470 -11.55 17.14 47.44
N THR A 471 -10.25 17.24 47.14
CA THR A 471 -9.40 16.05 46.95
C THR A 471 -9.24 15.25 48.25
N LYS A 472 -9.13 15.91 49.40
CA LYS A 472 -9.10 15.25 50.71
C LYS A 472 -10.41 14.49 50.97
N ASP A 473 -11.55 15.14 50.78
CA ASP A 473 -12.87 14.51 50.96
C ASP A 473 -13.02 13.28 50.03
N LEU A 474 -12.57 13.39 48.78
CA LEU A 474 -12.55 12.27 47.83
C LEU A 474 -11.69 11.09 48.30
N LEU A 475 -10.50 11.35 48.84
CA LEU A 475 -9.61 10.30 49.33
C LEU A 475 -10.15 9.64 50.61
N LEU A 476 -10.77 10.41 51.51
CA LEU A 476 -11.38 9.87 52.74
C LEU A 476 -12.54 8.92 52.47
N LEU A 477 -13.24 9.09 51.35
CA LEU A 477 -14.33 8.23 50.92
C LEU A 477 -13.85 6.87 50.38
N ILE A 478 -12.69 6.82 49.73
CA ILE A 478 -12.17 5.60 49.10
C ILE A 478 -11.61 4.67 50.19
N ARG A 479 -12.00 3.39 50.20
CA ARG A 479 -11.48 2.44 51.19
C ARG A 479 -10.13 1.86 50.74
N PRO A 480 -9.16 1.62 51.64
CA PRO A 480 -7.85 1.07 51.26
C PRO A 480 -7.92 -0.26 50.49
N LEU A 481 -8.89 -1.12 50.82
CA LEU A 481 -9.10 -2.39 50.13
C LEU A 481 -9.45 -2.20 48.64
N GLU A 482 -10.19 -1.15 48.30
CA GLU A 482 -10.59 -0.86 46.92
C GLU A 482 -9.38 -0.41 46.08
N ILE A 483 -8.43 0.30 46.69
CA ILE A 483 -7.17 0.70 46.04
C ILE A 483 -6.30 -0.52 45.76
N GLN A 484 -6.18 -1.46 46.70
CA GLN A 484 -5.36 -2.67 46.51
C GLN A 484 -5.85 -3.55 45.35
N THR A 485 -7.16 -3.56 45.08
CA THR A 485 -7.74 -4.29 43.94
C THR A 485 -7.60 -3.58 42.60
N ALA A 486 -7.27 -2.28 42.58
CA ALA A 486 -7.05 -1.54 41.33
C ALA A 486 -5.72 -1.94 40.70
N PRO A 487 -5.61 -2.02 39.36
CA PRO A 487 -4.35 -2.35 38.69
C PRO A 487 -3.28 -1.30 39.00
N LYS A 488 -2.00 -1.69 38.96
CA LYS A 488 -0.91 -0.72 39.15
C LYS A 488 -0.84 0.22 37.95
N ALA A 489 -0.47 1.48 38.20
CA ALA A 489 -0.25 2.44 37.12
C ALA A 489 0.83 1.95 36.13
N SER A 490 1.85 1.26 36.63
CA SER A 490 2.92 0.66 35.82
C SER A 490 2.45 -0.48 34.90
N GLU A 491 1.50 -1.30 35.37
CA GLU A 491 0.89 -2.39 34.58
C GLU A 491 0.05 -1.81 33.44
N VAL A 492 -0.84 -0.85 33.75
CA VAL A 492 -1.66 -0.14 32.75
C VAL A 492 -0.79 0.54 31.69
N LEU A 493 0.32 1.16 32.11
CA LEU A 493 1.30 1.77 31.21
C LEU A 493 1.96 0.75 30.27
N SER A 494 2.25 -0.46 30.75
CA SER A 494 2.88 -1.51 29.95
C SER A 494 1.94 -2.05 28.87
N GLU A 495 0.65 -2.23 29.18
CA GLU A 495 -0.36 -2.67 28.22
C GLU A 495 -0.55 -1.65 27.09
N ILE A 496 -0.60 -0.36 27.42
CA ILE A 496 -0.72 0.72 26.42
C ILE A 496 0.49 0.72 25.48
N ARG A 497 1.71 0.56 26.00
CA ARG A 497 2.93 0.48 25.17
C ARG A 497 2.90 -0.70 24.20
N GLN A 498 2.43 -1.87 24.64
CA GLN A 498 2.32 -3.05 23.78
C GLN A 498 1.32 -2.85 22.64
N VAL A 499 0.16 -2.24 22.92
CA VAL A 499 -0.85 -1.94 21.88
C VAL A 499 -0.32 -0.92 20.86
N VAL A 500 0.35 0.14 21.32
CA VAL A 500 0.95 1.15 20.42
C VAL A 500 2.04 0.53 19.55
N GLN A 501 2.90 -0.33 20.11
CA GLN A 501 3.93 -1.03 19.33
C GLN A 501 3.30 -1.92 18.26
N GLY A 502 2.26 -2.69 18.61
CA GLY A 502 1.53 -3.50 17.63
C GLY A 502 0.92 -2.68 16.49
N GLN A 503 0.41 -1.48 16.77
CA GLN A 503 -0.09 -0.57 15.73
C GLN A 503 1.02 0.02 14.85
N LEU A 504 2.18 0.32 15.42
CA LEU A 504 3.35 0.80 14.66
C LEU A 504 3.87 -0.27 13.69
N ASP A 505 3.85 -1.53 14.11
CA ASP A 505 4.27 -2.64 13.26
C ASP A 505 3.29 -2.86 12.09
N ILE A 506 1.97 -2.77 12.34
CA ILE A 506 0.93 -2.77 11.29
C ILE A 506 1.09 -1.58 10.34
N ALA A 507 1.44 -0.40 10.84
CA ALA A 507 1.64 0.80 10.01
C ALA A 507 2.85 0.65 9.08
N LYS A 508 3.94 0.02 9.54
CA LYS A 508 5.10 -0.28 8.70
C LYS A 508 4.77 -1.29 7.60
N GLU A 509 4.05 -2.36 7.94
CA GLU A 509 3.63 -3.39 6.98
C GLU A 509 2.72 -2.82 5.87
N ASN A 510 1.81 -1.90 6.24
CA ASN A 510 0.98 -1.18 5.27
C ASN A 510 1.80 -0.25 4.35
N GLN A 511 2.86 0.38 4.87
CA GLN A 511 3.71 1.27 4.08
C GLN A 511 4.56 0.49 3.07
N ASP A 512 5.04 -0.69 3.43
CA ASP A 512 5.82 -1.55 2.53
C ASP A 512 4.93 -2.17 1.45
N THR A 513 3.71 -2.57 1.78
CA THR A 513 2.70 -3.04 0.81
C THR A 513 2.35 -1.96 -0.22
N SER A 514 2.25 -0.69 0.21
CA SER A 514 1.98 0.43 -0.69
C SER A 514 3.13 0.70 -1.67
N LYS A 515 4.39 0.59 -1.22
CA LYS A 515 5.58 0.77 -2.08
C LYS A 515 5.67 -0.34 -3.13
N GLU A 516 5.41 -1.59 -2.74
CA GLU A 516 5.44 -2.72 -3.67
C GLU A 516 4.35 -2.58 -4.75
N THR A 517 3.16 -2.12 -4.35
CA THR A 517 2.07 -1.83 -5.30
C THR A 517 2.44 -0.73 -6.31
N GLU A 518 3.18 0.29 -5.87
CA GLU A 518 3.67 1.37 -6.74
C GLU A 518 4.74 0.87 -7.73
N LYS A 519 5.68 0.04 -7.27
CA LYS A 519 6.68 -0.63 -8.11
C LYS A 519 6.03 -1.47 -9.20
N GLN A 520 5.03 -2.27 -8.85
CA GLN A 520 4.29 -3.08 -9.81
C GLN A 520 3.55 -2.23 -10.86
N LYS A 521 2.95 -1.11 -10.44
CA LYS A 521 2.32 -0.16 -11.38
C LYS A 521 3.33 0.46 -12.33
N CYS A 522 4.50 0.88 -11.82
CA CYS A 522 5.58 1.44 -12.64
C CYS A 522 6.09 0.42 -13.66
N HIS A 523 6.31 -0.83 -13.22
CA HIS A 523 6.77 -1.92 -14.07
C HIS A 523 5.83 -2.19 -15.24
N GLN A 524 4.53 -2.26 -14.95
CA GLN A 524 3.51 -2.65 -15.93
C GLN A 524 3.36 -1.65 -17.08
N ILE A 525 3.66 -0.37 -16.85
CA ILE A 525 3.50 0.68 -17.86
C ILE A 525 4.50 0.50 -19.01
N PHE A 526 5.69 -0.04 -18.72
CA PHE A 526 6.70 -0.33 -19.75
C PHE A 526 6.31 -1.50 -20.68
N ARG A 527 5.32 -2.32 -20.32
CA ARG A 527 4.84 -3.40 -21.20
C ARG A 527 4.01 -2.89 -22.38
N LEU A 528 3.57 -1.61 -22.35
CA LEU A 528 2.76 -0.95 -23.39
C LEU A 528 1.50 -1.71 -23.84
N THR A 529 0.89 -2.50 -22.96
CA THR A 529 -0.38 -3.19 -23.25
C THR A 529 -1.56 -2.30 -22.90
N THR A 530 -2.41 -1.95 -23.87
CA THR A 530 -3.60 -1.11 -23.66
C THR A 530 -4.87 -1.93 -23.46
N SER A 531 -4.86 -3.23 -23.75
CA SER A 531 -5.92 -4.18 -23.41
C SER A 531 -5.42 -5.62 -23.62
N GLY A 532 -6.08 -6.63 -23.04
CA GLY A 532 -5.70 -8.05 -23.13
C GLY A 532 -5.72 -8.69 -24.53
N LYS A 533 -5.78 -7.88 -25.60
CA LYS A 533 -5.78 -8.27 -27.02
C LYS A 533 -4.60 -7.70 -27.82
N ASP A 534 -3.72 -6.89 -27.22
CA ASP A 534 -2.60 -6.25 -27.93
C ASP A 534 -1.40 -7.21 -28.10
N SER A 535 -0.79 -7.20 -29.29
CA SER A 535 0.42 -7.95 -29.63
C SER A 535 1.63 -7.42 -28.83
N THR A 536 2.11 -8.17 -27.84
CA THR A 536 3.27 -7.79 -27.03
C THR A 536 4.59 -8.03 -27.75
N TYR A 537 5.68 -7.42 -27.28
CA TYR A 537 7.01 -7.63 -27.87
C TYR A 537 7.46 -9.11 -27.78
N GLU A 538 6.99 -9.87 -26.78
CA GLU A 538 7.26 -11.32 -26.70
C GLU A 538 6.61 -12.08 -27.86
N TRP A 539 5.39 -11.70 -28.23
CA TRP A 539 4.68 -12.37 -29.31
C TRP A 539 5.42 -12.26 -30.65
N TYR A 540 6.01 -11.10 -30.96
CA TYR A 540 6.78 -10.90 -32.19
C TYR A 540 7.99 -11.84 -32.30
N LYS A 541 8.63 -12.14 -31.17
CA LYS A 541 9.71 -13.13 -31.10
C LYS A 541 9.18 -14.55 -31.23
N ASP A 542 8.08 -14.86 -30.55
CA ASP A 542 7.52 -16.22 -30.53
C ASP A 542 6.96 -16.65 -31.89
N ARG A 543 6.51 -15.69 -32.72
CA ARG A 543 6.08 -15.94 -34.10
C ARG A 543 7.20 -16.47 -35.02
N ILE A 544 8.45 -16.12 -34.76
CA ILE A 544 9.57 -16.53 -35.63
C ILE A 544 9.82 -18.04 -35.48
N GLU A 545 9.97 -18.77 -36.58
CA GLU A 545 10.24 -20.21 -36.55
C GLU A 545 11.54 -20.54 -35.80
N LYS A 546 11.60 -21.72 -35.18
CA LYS A 546 12.84 -22.21 -34.56
C LYS A 546 13.82 -22.63 -35.65
N ARG A 547 15.12 -22.51 -35.35
CA ARG A 547 16.16 -22.99 -36.27
C ARG A 547 16.08 -24.51 -36.47
N VAL A 548 16.58 -24.99 -37.60
CA VAL A 548 16.83 -26.42 -37.82
C VAL A 548 18.14 -26.78 -37.12
N GLU A 549 18.21 -27.97 -36.51
CA GLU A 549 19.42 -28.41 -35.82
C GLU A 549 20.62 -28.47 -36.77
N GLY A 550 21.75 -27.89 -36.34
CA GLY A 550 22.98 -27.78 -37.14
C GLY A 550 23.17 -26.44 -37.86
N THR A 551 22.13 -25.61 -38.03
CA THR A 551 22.25 -24.29 -38.68
C THR A 551 22.70 -23.18 -37.71
N CYS A 552 23.18 -22.06 -38.27
CA CYS A 552 23.77 -20.91 -37.56
C CYS A 552 25.11 -21.21 -36.85
N SER A 553 25.72 -22.36 -37.12
CA SER A 553 26.96 -22.80 -36.44
C SER A 553 28.18 -22.01 -36.90
N TRP A 554 28.20 -21.54 -38.15
CA TRP A 554 29.29 -20.72 -38.68
C TRP A 554 29.35 -19.35 -37.99
N PHE A 555 28.21 -18.77 -37.62
CA PHE A 555 28.14 -17.46 -36.97
C PHE A 555 28.82 -17.49 -35.59
N LEU A 556 28.59 -18.56 -34.81
CA LEU A 556 29.24 -18.77 -33.52
C LEU A 556 30.77 -18.99 -33.64
N ARG A 557 31.23 -19.49 -34.79
CA ARG A 557 32.66 -19.71 -35.07
C ARG A 557 33.34 -18.47 -35.64
N HIS A 558 32.58 -17.46 -36.06
CA HIS A 558 33.10 -16.27 -36.71
C HIS A 558 33.95 -15.44 -35.74
N THR A 559 35.15 -15.02 -36.18
CA THR A 559 36.13 -14.30 -35.34
C THR A 559 35.55 -13.01 -34.75
N ASN A 560 34.80 -12.25 -35.55
CA ASN A 560 34.15 -11.02 -35.09
C ASN A 560 33.11 -11.25 -33.97
N PHE A 561 32.36 -12.37 -34.01
CA PHE A 561 31.39 -12.69 -32.96
C PHE A 561 32.09 -13.11 -31.67
N LYS A 562 33.14 -13.93 -31.77
CA LYS A 562 33.96 -14.32 -30.61
C LYS A 562 34.63 -13.11 -29.96
N ASN A 563 35.24 -12.24 -30.76
CA ASN A 563 35.85 -11.01 -30.28
C ASN A 563 34.81 -10.15 -29.56
N TRP A 564 33.64 -9.91 -30.17
CA TRP A 564 32.57 -9.13 -29.53
C TRP A 564 32.02 -9.80 -28.24
N HIS A 565 31.92 -11.12 -28.23
CA HIS A 565 31.49 -11.87 -27.05
C HIS A 565 32.49 -11.75 -25.90
N GLU A 566 33.80 -11.70 -26.18
CA GLU A 566 34.86 -11.52 -25.20
C GLU A 566 35.01 -10.06 -24.70
N HIS A 567 34.70 -9.06 -25.52
CA HIS A 567 34.77 -7.64 -25.11
C HIS A 567 33.69 -7.30 -24.09
N GLU A 568 33.94 -6.37 -23.16
CA GLU A 568 32.96 -5.98 -22.12
C GLU A 568 31.85 -5.04 -22.64
N SER A 569 32.08 -4.31 -23.73
CA SER A 569 31.12 -3.37 -24.32
C SER A 569 31.33 -3.20 -25.83
N GLY A 570 30.28 -2.75 -26.53
CA GLY A 570 30.34 -2.38 -27.95
C GLY A 570 29.21 -2.95 -28.82
N PRO A 571 28.92 -2.31 -29.98
CA PRO A 571 27.98 -2.83 -30.97
C PRO A 571 28.57 -3.89 -31.89
N LEU A 572 27.73 -4.85 -32.28
CA LEU A 572 27.94 -5.79 -33.37
C LEU A 572 26.81 -5.59 -34.38
N LEU A 573 27.15 -5.21 -35.61
CA LEU A 573 26.19 -5.11 -36.71
C LEU A 573 26.25 -6.37 -37.56
N VAL A 574 25.10 -7.03 -37.71
CA VAL A 574 24.89 -8.17 -38.58
C VAL A 574 24.06 -7.72 -39.77
N SER A 575 24.70 -7.60 -40.92
CA SER A 575 24.03 -7.21 -42.17
C SER A 575 23.79 -8.44 -43.03
N ALA A 576 22.56 -8.68 -43.48
CA ALA A 576 22.27 -9.77 -44.42
C ALA A 576 21.22 -9.37 -45.45
N ASP A 577 21.22 -10.07 -46.59
CA ASP A 577 20.23 -9.88 -47.63
C ASP A 577 18.83 -10.38 -47.19
N PRO A 578 17.75 -9.94 -47.87
CA PRO A 578 16.38 -10.33 -47.54
C PRO A 578 16.18 -11.86 -47.61
N GLY A 579 15.46 -12.45 -46.65
CA GLY A 579 15.19 -13.89 -46.66
C GLY A 579 16.35 -14.80 -46.22
N CYS A 580 17.47 -14.25 -45.73
CA CYS A 580 18.64 -15.01 -45.25
C CYS A 580 18.55 -15.48 -43.78
N GLY A 581 17.40 -15.37 -43.11
CA GLY A 581 17.20 -15.91 -41.76
C GLY A 581 17.74 -15.07 -40.58
N LYS A 582 17.94 -13.77 -40.76
CA LYS A 582 18.43 -12.84 -39.71
C LYS A 582 17.63 -12.94 -38.40
N SER A 583 16.31 -12.88 -38.48
CA SER A 583 15.43 -12.92 -37.31
C SER A 583 15.46 -14.29 -36.61
N VAL A 584 15.67 -15.38 -37.37
CA VAL A 584 15.86 -16.74 -36.81
C VAL A 584 17.20 -16.80 -36.06
N LEU A 585 18.25 -16.19 -36.60
CA LEU A 585 19.55 -16.06 -35.92
C LEU A 585 19.42 -15.22 -34.64
N ALA A 586 18.76 -14.06 -34.69
CA ALA A 586 18.56 -13.20 -33.51
C ALA A 586 17.77 -13.93 -32.41
N LYS A 587 16.72 -14.67 -32.77
CA LYS A 587 15.96 -15.51 -31.83
C LYS A 587 16.84 -16.59 -31.19
N TYR A 588 17.61 -17.32 -32.01
CA TYR A 588 18.54 -18.34 -31.51
C TYR A 588 19.57 -17.76 -30.53
N LEU A 589 20.14 -16.60 -30.85
CA LEU A 589 21.11 -15.93 -29.97
C LEU A 589 20.47 -15.54 -28.64
N VAL A 590 19.27 -14.97 -28.66
CA VAL A 590 18.53 -14.55 -27.46
C VAL A 590 18.10 -15.74 -26.59
N ASP A 591 17.74 -16.88 -27.18
CA ASP A 591 17.17 -18.03 -26.45
C ASP A 591 18.20 -19.05 -25.96
N GLU A 592 19.24 -19.33 -26.73
CA GLU A 592 20.14 -20.47 -26.47
C GLU A 592 21.61 -20.10 -26.25
N VAL A 593 22.08 -18.94 -26.76
CA VAL A 593 23.52 -18.62 -26.78
C VAL A 593 23.91 -17.54 -25.78
N LEU A 594 23.17 -16.43 -25.75
CA LEU A 594 23.43 -15.27 -24.91
C LEU A 594 22.93 -15.40 -23.46
N PRO A 595 21.94 -16.25 -23.11
CA PRO A 595 21.52 -16.47 -21.72
C PRO A 595 22.60 -17.15 -20.86
N GLY A 596 23.57 -16.36 -20.40
CA GLY A 596 24.60 -16.74 -19.45
C GLY A 596 24.57 -15.83 -18.22
N SER A 597 25.72 -15.26 -17.84
CA SER A 597 25.86 -14.28 -16.73
C SER A 597 25.38 -12.86 -17.06
N ALA A 598 24.81 -12.63 -18.25
CA ALA A 598 24.41 -11.33 -18.75
C ALA A 598 22.88 -11.18 -18.89
N THR A 599 22.39 -9.97 -18.63
CA THR A 599 20.99 -9.60 -18.83
C THR A 599 20.74 -9.29 -20.30
N VAL A 600 20.08 -10.20 -21.01
CA VAL A 600 19.75 -10.04 -22.43
C VAL A 600 18.35 -9.42 -22.58
N CYS A 601 18.27 -8.24 -23.18
CA CYS A 601 16.99 -7.59 -23.53
C CYS A 601 16.88 -7.51 -25.06
N TYR A 602 15.71 -7.83 -25.62
CA TYR A 602 15.52 -7.89 -27.07
C TYR A 602 14.34 -7.06 -27.55
N PHE A 603 14.39 -6.63 -28.82
CA PHE A 603 13.29 -6.03 -29.52
C PHE A 603 13.36 -6.36 -31.02
N PHE A 604 12.25 -6.85 -31.57
CA PHE A 604 12.13 -7.20 -32.98
C PHE A 604 11.32 -6.12 -33.68
N PHE A 605 11.95 -5.34 -34.55
CA PHE A 605 11.25 -4.31 -35.30
C PHE A 605 10.33 -4.95 -36.33
N LYS A 606 9.17 -4.32 -36.55
CA LYS A 606 8.24 -4.72 -37.60
C LYS A 606 7.65 -3.49 -38.27
N ASP A 607 7.78 -3.41 -39.58
CA ASP A 607 7.26 -2.30 -40.39
C ASP A 607 5.75 -2.12 -40.11
N GLN A 608 5.33 -0.85 -40.01
CA GLN A 608 3.95 -0.39 -39.75
C GLN A 608 3.29 -0.75 -38.40
N ASP A 609 3.89 -1.56 -37.52
CA ASP A 609 3.28 -1.95 -36.23
C ASP A 609 4.23 -1.72 -35.04
N GLN A 610 5.45 -2.24 -35.13
CA GLN A 610 6.47 -2.16 -34.07
C GLN A 610 7.73 -1.48 -34.63
N ASN A 611 7.58 -0.24 -35.09
CA ASN A 611 8.62 0.51 -35.81
C ASN A 611 9.16 1.73 -35.06
N THR A 612 8.80 1.92 -33.77
CA THR A 612 9.19 3.11 -32.99
C THR A 612 10.21 2.81 -31.89
N ILE A 613 11.11 3.78 -31.61
CA ILE A 613 12.03 3.70 -30.46
C ILE A 613 11.27 3.60 -29.15
N ARG A 614 10.14 4.31 -29.03
CA ARG A 614 9.33 4.34 -27.81
C ARG A 614 8.97 2.91 -27.37
N GLN A 615 8.43 2.12 -28.30
CA GLN A 615 8.12 0.72 -28.07
C GLN A 615 9.36 -0.09 -27.71
N ALA A 616 10.48 0.18 -28.39
CA ALA A 616 11.74 -0.50 -28.16
C ALA A 616 12.28 -0.27 -26.74
N LEU A 617 12.39 0.99 -26.31
CA LEU A 617 12.90 1.33 -24.98
C LEU A 617 11.98 0.83 -23.87
N CYS A 618 10.66 0.94 -24.04
CA CYS A 618 9.70 0.38 -23.09
C CYS A 618 9.86 -1.15 -22.95
N ALA A 619 9.97 -1.89 -24.06
CA ALA A 619 10.18 -3.33 -24.03
C ALA A 619 11.51 -3.71 -23.37
N LEU A 620 12.58 -2.96 -23.62
CA LEU A 620 13.89 -3.22 -23.01
C LEU A 620 13.89 -2.93 -21.50
N LEU A 621 13.28 -1.82 -21.08
CA LEU A 621 13.15 -1.46 -19.65
C LEU A 621 12.26 -2.47 -18.91
N HIS A 622 11.15 -2.89 -19.51
CA HIS A 622 10.30 -3.93 -18.95
C HIS A 622 11.08 -5.24 -18.73
N GLN A 623 11.87 -5.68 -19.71
CA GLN A 623 12.70 -6.88 -19.59
C GLN A 623 13.81 -6.72 -18.54
N LEU A 624 14.45 -5.55 -18.49
CA LEU A 624 15.50 -5.24 -17.53
C LEU A 624 14.98 -5.30 -16.10
N PHE A 625 13.84 -4.65 -15.82
CA PHE A 625 13.22 -4.64 -14.50
C PHE A 625 12.59 -5.99 -14.13
N THR A 626 12.14 -6.79 -15.10
CA THR A 626 11.67 -8.16 -14.85
C THR A 626 12.79 -9.06 -14.37
N ARG A 627 13.98 -8.94 -14.96
CA ARG A 627 15.15 -9.76 -14.59
C ARG A 627 15.86 -9.23 -13.34
N ASN A 628 15.83 -7.91 -13.13
CA ASN A 628 16.41 -7.27 -11.95
C ASN A 628 15.44 -6.21 -11.36
N PRO A 629 14.54 -6.63 -10.45
CA PRO A 629 13.53 -5.75 -9.86
C PRO A 629 14.12 -4.57 -9.07
N ALA A 630 15.36 -4.69 -8.58
CA ALA A 630 16.01 -3.63 -7.80
C ALA A 630 16.35 -2.38 -8.63
N LEU A 631 16.41 -2.49 -9.97
CA LEU A 631 16.71 -1.37 -10.86
C LEU A 631 15.50 -0.47 -11.11
N ILE A 632 14.29 -0.90 -10.74
CA ILE A 632 13.07 -0.11 -10.94
C ILE A 632 13.07 1.19 -10.13
N ASP A 633 13.87 1.25 -9.06
CA ASP A 633 13.98 2.43 -8.21
C ASP A 633 14.43 3.67 -9.01
N HIS A 634 15.25 3.48 -10.06
CA HIS A 634 15.67 4.55 -10.97
C HIS A 634 14.54 5.10 -11.85
N ALA A 635 13.48 4.31 -12.08
CA ALA A 635 12.31 4.72 -12.84
C ALA A 635 11.20 5.31 -11.95
N LEU A 636 11.17 4.97 -10.65
CA LEU A 636 10.09 5.36 -9.73
C LEU A 636 9.97 6.88 -9.55
N GLU A 637 11.10 7.60 -9.46
CA GLU A 637 11.07 9.05 -9.26
C GLU A 637 10.45 9.76 -10.47
N LEU A 638 10.87 9.40 -11.68
CA LEU A 638 10.32 9.94 -12.92
C LEU A 638 8.88 9.49 -13.15
N PHE A 639 8.51 8.30 -12.68
CA PHE A 639 7.15 7.79 -12.71
C PHE A 639 6.21 8.57 -11.76
N ARG A 640 6.67 8.95 -10.56
CA ARG A 640 5.89 9.80 -9.64
C ARG A 640 5.61 11.18 -10.20
N GLN A 641 6.55 11.73 -10.99
CA GLN A 641 6.41 13.05 -11.60
C GLN A 641 5.50 13.04 -12.83
N ASN A 642 5.66 12.05 -13.72
CA ASN A 642 5.02 12.05 -15.04
C ASN A 642 3.89 11.02 -15.19
N GLY A 643 3.69 10.14 -14.21
CA GLY A 643 2.64 9.12 -14.24
C GLY A 643 2.73 8.21 -15.47
N LYS A 644 1.59 7.99 -16.13
CA LYS A 644 1.50 7.15 -17.33
C LYS A 644 2.18 7.79 -18.56
N ASP A 645 2.37 9.10 -18.57
CA ASP A 645 2.92 9.82 -19.72
C ASP A 645 4.46 9.69 -19.81
N LEU A 646 5.09 9.05 -18.82
CA LEU A 646 6.52 8.75 -18.82
C LEU A 646 6.95 7.99 -20.08
N VAL A 647 6.10 7.09 -20.59
CA VAL A 647 6.42 6.28 -21.77
C VAL A 647 6.41 7.07 -23.07
N ASP A 648 5.86 8.28 -23.09
CA ASP A 648 5.82 9.09 -24.30
C ASP A 648 7.09 9.94 -24.47
N ASN A 649 7.87 10.10 -23.40
CA ASN A 649 9.13 10.83 -23.42
C ASN A 649 10.33 9.90 -23.68
N LYS A 650 10.73 9.79 -24.95
CA LYS A 650 11.87 8.96 -25.39
C LYS A 650 13.18 9.30 -24.66
N ALA A 651 13.45 10.58 -24.40
CA ALA A 651 14.67 11.01 -23.72
C ALA A 651 14.71 10.54 -22.26
N SER A 652 13.58 10.62 -21.55
CA SER A 652 13.46 10.09 -20.18
C SER A 652 13.65 8.58 -20.13
N LEU A 653 13.05 7.83 -21.07
CA LEU A 653 13.25 6.38 -21.18
C LEU A 653 14.71 6.01 -21.41
N TRP A 654 15.40 6.74 -22.28
CA TRP A 654 16.82 6.54 -22.52
C TRP A 654 17.67 6.84 -21.28
N ASN A 655 17.38 7.93 -20.56
CA ASN A 655 18.08 8.27 -19.32
C ASN A 655 17.90 7.19 -18.24
N ILE A 656 16.69 6.63 -18.10
CA ILE A 656 16.42 5.53 -17.17
C ILE A 656 17.26 4.30 -17.56
N LEU A 657 17.31 3.95 -18.84
CA LEU A 657 18.12 2.83 -19.33
C LEU A 657 19.61 3.04 -19.05
N GLN A 658 20.11 4.27 -19.25
CA GLN A 658 21.50 4.62 -18.95
C GLN A 658 21.81 4.55 -17.45
N ALA A 659 20.93 5.10 -16.60
CA ALA A 659 21.10 5.05 -15.15
C ALA A 659 21.06 3.60 -14.64
N ALA A 660 20.12 2.79 -15.12
CA ALA A 660 20.02 1.38 -14.77
C ALA A 660 21.23 0.57 -15.26
N ALA A 661 21.77 0.88 -16.44
CA ALA A 661 22.96 0.21 -16.98
C ALA A 661 24.29 0.62 -16.31
N GLN A 662 24.31 1.76 -15.60
CA GLN A 662 25.47 2.21 -14.82
C GLN A 662 25.47 1.65 -13.38
N ASP A 663 24.33 1.11 -12.93
CA ASP A 663 24.21 0.53 -11.60
C ASP A 663 25.06 -0.76 -11.50
N PRO A 664 25.97 -0.89 -10.51
CA PRO A 664 26.76 -2.10 -10.31
C PRO A 664 25.92 -3.37 -10.15
N ARG A 665 24.68 -3.25 -9.68
CA ARG A 665 23.74 -4.36 -9.50
C ARG A 665 23.23 -4.93 -10.82
N ALA A 666 23.34 -4.19 -11.93
CA ALA A 666 22.78 -4.59 -13.21
C ALA A 666 23.61 -5.66 -13.95
N GLY A 667 24.91 -5.73 -13.67
CA GLY A 667 25.83 -6.65 -14.35
C GLY A 667 26.00 -6.33 -15.85
N PRO A 668 26.53 -7.26 -16.65
CA PRO A 668 26.63 -7.08 -18.10
C PRO A 668 25.25 -7.15 -18.75
N ILE A 669 24.91 -6.17 -19.58
CA ILE A 669 23.63 -6.09 -20.30
C ILE A 669 23.88 -6.21 -21.81
N ILE A 670 23.08 -7.03 -22.49
CA ILE A 670 23.14 -7.21 -23.94
C ILE A 670 21.80 -6.78 -24.54
N LEU A 671 21.81 -5.76 -25.38
CA LEU A 671 20.63 -5.26 -26.09
C LEU A 671 20.62 -5.81 -27.51
N VAL A 672 19.57 -6.53 -27.88
CA VAL A 672 19.39 -7.13 -29.22
C VAL A 672 18.29 -6.39 -29.96
N PHE A 673 18.61 -5.74 -31.06
CA PHE A 673 17.65 -5.12 -31.97
C PHE A 673 17.66 -5.88 -33.30
N ASP A 674 16.55 -6.56 -33.61
CA ASP A 674 16.38 -7.27 -34.88
C ASP A 674 15.64 -6.42 -35.90
N ALA A 675 16.05 -6.50 -37.17
CA ALA A 675 15.43 -5.83 -38.32
C ALA A 675 15.38 -4.31 -38.18
N LEU A 676 16.50 -3.67 -37.81
CA LEU A 676 16.59 -2.20 -37.71
C LEU A 676 16.16 -1.47 -38.98
N ASP A 677 16.23 -2.12 -40.15
CA ASP A 677 15.73 -1.60 -41.42
C ASP A 677 14.22 -1.39 -41.45
N GLU A 678 13.46 -2.02 -40.55
CA GLU A 678 12.01 -1.84 -40.40
C GLU A 678 11.65 -0.74 -39.37
N CYS A 679 12.64 0.01 -38.84
CA CYS A 679 12.42 1.17 -37.96
C CYS A 679 12.07 2.43 -38.78
N SER A 680 11.25 3.33 -38.22
CA SER A 680 10.94 4.60 -38.90
C SER A 680 12.21 5.45 -39.08
N GLU A 681 12.35 6.16 -40.20
CA GLU A 681 13.59 6.89 -40.53
C GLU A 681 13.99 7.94 -39.47
N GLN A 682 12.99 8.65 -38.95
CA GLN A 682 13.16 9.63 -37.87
C GLN A 682 13.64 8.97 -36.57
N ASP A 683 13.00 7.86 -36.20
CA ASP A 683 13.36 7.11 -35.00
C ASP A 683 14.73 6.43 -35.15
N PHE A 684 15.05 5.87 -36.33
CA PHE A 684 16.35 5.27 -36.59
C PHE A 684 17.49 6.29 -36.39
N THR A 685 17.33 7.50 -36.96
CA THR A 685 18.31 8.58 -36.81
C THR A 685 18.49 9.00 -35.35
N GLU A 686 17.39 9.09 -34.60
CA GLU A 686 17.38 9.42 -33.17
C GLU A 686 18.09 8.33 -32.34
N LEU A 687 17.80 7.05 -32.60
CA LEU A 687 18.41 5.91 -31.92
C LEU A 687 19.92 5.88 -32.14
N MET A 688 20.35 6.09 -33.38
CA MET A 688 21.77 6.15 -33.74
C MET A 688 22.48 7.31 -33.05
N LYS A 689 21.83 8.47 -32.94
CA LYS A 689 22.37 9.61 -32.18
C LYS A 689 22.54 9.27 -30.70
N MET A 690 21.58 8.58 -30.10
CA MET A 690 21.62 8.13 -28.70
C MET A 690 22.74 7.11 -28.45
N ILE A 691 22.85 6.07 -29.29
CA ILE A 691 23.91 5.05 -29.21
C ILE A 691 25.29 5.68 -29.38
N ARG A 692 25.48 6.55 -30.38
CA ARG A 692 26.75 7.27 -30.59
C ARG A 692 27.14 8.12 -29.39
N LYS A 693 26.19 8.83 -28.79
CA LYS A 693 26.44 9.63 -27.59
C LYS A 693 26.92 8.74 -26.45
N GLN A 694 26.24 7.62 -26.21
CA GLN A 694 26.60 6.67 -25.16
C GLN A 694 27.99 6.04 -25.39
N LEU A 695 28.33 5.66 -26.63
CA LEU A 695 29.65 5.09 -26.93
C LEU A 695 30.80 6.10 -26.76
N ARG A 696 30.55 7.40 -26.99
CA ARG A 696 31.53 8.46 -26.71
C ARG A 696 31.70 8.69 -25.21
N ASP A 697 30.60 8.72 -24.46
CA ASP A 697 30.59 8.97 -23.02
C ASP A 697 31.07 7.75 -22.21
N GLY A 698 30.87 6.53 -22.74
CA GLY A 698 31.26 5.25 -22.15
C GLY A 698 32.78 5.00 -22.05
N LYS A 699 33.62 5.79 -22.72
CA LYS A 699 35.08 5.75 -22.49
C LYS A 699 35.49 6.35 -21.14
N LYS A 700 34.59 7.06 -20.44
CA LYS A 700 34.81 7.63 -19.09
C LYS A 700 34.16 6.83 -17.96
N ASN A 701 33.11 6.05 -18.23
CA ASN A 701 32.33 5.33 -17.22
C ASN A 701 32.23 3.84 -17.59
N GLN A 702 32.51 2.95 -16.63
CA GLN A 702 32.60 1.48 -16.77
C GLN A 702 31.25 0.77 -17.06
N SER A 703 30.44 1.24 -18.02
CA SER A 703 29.17 0.57 -18.38
C SER A 703 29.42 -0.69 -19.22
N LYS A 704 28.94 -1.84 -18.75
CA LYS A 704 29.07 -3.15 -19.42
C LYS A 704 27.90 -3.42 -20.38
N LEU A 705 27.67 -2.51 -21.32
CA LEU A 705 26.56 -2.60 -22.29
C LEU A 705 27.05 -3.07 -23.66
N LYS A 706 26.44 -4.14 -24.17
CA LYS A 706 26.67 -4.66 -25.53
C LYS A 706 25.44 -4.47 -26.40
N TYR A 707 25.65 -4.22 -27.69
CA TYR A 707 24.57 -4.16 -28.66
C TYR A 707 24.76 -5.22 -29.74
N LEU A 708 23.69 -5.91 -30.09
CA LEU A 708 23.62 -6.75 -31.28
C LEU A 708 22.51 -6.21 -32.16
N LEU A 709 22.88 -5.76 -33.35
CA LEU A 709 22.01 -5.06 -34.28
C LEU A 709 21.92 -5.89 -35.56
N THR A 710 20.73 -6.21 -36.04
CA THR A 710 20.55 -6.85 -37.36
C THR A 710 19.87 -5.89 -38.32
N SER A 711 20.32 -5.88 -39.58
CA SER A 711 19.77 -5.00 -40.62
C SER A 711 19.99 -5.56 -42.02
N ARG A 712 19.32 -4.99 -43.01
CA ARG A 712 19.70 -5.09 -44.44
C ARG A 712 20.86 -4.15 -44.78
N PRO A 713 21.63 -4.43 -45.86
CA PRO A 713 22.75 -3.60 -46.32
C PRO A 713 22.28 -2.34 -47.08
N TYR A 714 21.28 -1.61 -46.59
CA TYR A 714 20.89 -0.34 -47.20
C TYR A 714 21.96 0.72 -46.94
N GLU A 715 22.35 1.45 -47.99
CA GLU A 715 23.41 2.47 -47.92
C GLU A 715 23.13 3.53 -46.84
N GLN A 716 21.86 3.89 -46.64
CA GLN A 716 21.43 4.84 -45.60
C GLN A 716 21.75 4.34 -44.18
N ILE A 717 21.51 3.06 -43.92
CA ILE A 717 21.79 2.44 -42.62
C ILE A 717 23.30 2.26 -42.45
N VAL A 718 23.96 1.68 -43.46
CA VAL A 718 25.40 1.42 -43.43
C VAL A 718 26.18 2.72 -43.30
N ALA A 719 25.78 3.81 -43.96
CA ALA A 719 26.41 5.13 -43.86
C ALA A 719 26.33 5.71 -42.44
N GLU A 720 25.22 5.53 -41.72
CA GLU A 720 25.11 5.93 -40.32
C GLU A 720 25.99 5.05 -39.40
N PHE A 721 26.28 3.82 -39.79
CA PHE A 721 27.23 2.98 -39.05
C PHE A 721 28.70 3.22 -39.43
N ARG A 722 29.02 3.74 -40.63
CA ARG A 722 30.41 3.97 -41.11
C ARG A 722 31.31 4.69 -40.10
N PRO A 723 30.90 5.78 -39.42
CA PRO A 723 31.73 6.45 -38.40
C PRO A 723 32.03 5.59 -37.16
N LEU A 724 31.26 4.52 -36.95
CA LEU A 724 31.41 3.55 -35.85
C LEU A 724 32.15 2.28 -36.31
N LEU A 725 32.21 2.00 -37.62
CA LEU A 725 32.88 0.82 -38.18
C LEU A 725 34.41 0.85 -37.98
N ASP A 726 35.02 2.02 -37.83
CA ASP A 726 36.44 2.15 -37.46
C ASP A 726 36.73 1.63 -36.03
N GLN A 727 35.70 1.48 -35.19
CA GLN A 727 35.81 1.03 -33.80
C GLN A 727 35.17 -0.34 -33.53
N PHE A 728 34.35 -0.89 -34.44
CA PHE A 728 33.55 -2.09 -34.18
C PHE A 728 33.40 -3.03 -35.39
N PRO A 729 33.31 -4.36 -35.16
CA PRO A 729 33.28 -5.33 -36.24
C PRO A 729 31.91 -5.40 -36.94
N LEU A 730 31.90 -5.27 -38.27
CA LEU A 730 30.76 -5.61 -39.13
C LEU A 730 30.82 -7.09 -39.49
N ILE A 731 29.73 -7.82 -39.27
CA ILE A 731 29.53 -9.15 -39.86
C ILE A 731 28.55 -8.97 -41.00
N ARG A 732 29.07 -8.96 -42.23
CA ARG A 732 28.23 -9.09 -43.42
C ARG A 732 28.01 -10.58 -43.66
N ILE A 733 26.76 -10.98 -43.63
CA ILE A 733 26.28 -12.24 -44.16
C ILE A 733 26.00 -11.94 -45.65
N PRO A 734 26.91 -12.26 -46.58
CA PRO A 734 26.59 -12.10 -47.99
C PRO A 734 25.38 -12.98 -48.30
N GLY A 735 24.45 -12.45 -49.08
CA GLY A 735 23.49 -13.26 -49.80
C GLY A 735 24.19 -14.06 -50.89
N GLU A 736 23.53 -14.17 -52.04
CA GLU A 736 23.61 -15.32 -52.95
C GLU A 736 24.99 -15.72 -53.52
N ASP A 737 26.10 -15.00 -53.27
CA ASP A 737 27.33 -15.17 -54.07
C ASP A 737 28.61 -15.68 -53.37
N ASP A 738 28.81 -15.65 -52.03
CA ASP A 738 30.20 -15.76 -51.51
C ASP A 738 30.46 -16.57 -50.20
N SER A 739 29.62 -17.54 -49.81
CA SER A 739 29.98 -18.42 -48.68
C SER A 739 29.48 -19.86 -48.78
N GLU A 740 30.41 -20.79 -49.03
CA GLU A 740 30.17 -22.24 -48.99
C GLU A 740 29.47 -22.71 -47.70
N ALA A 741 29.71 -22.01 -46.59
CA ALA A 741 29.11 -22.32 -45.29
C ALA A 741 27.58 -22.11 -45.28
N ILE A 742 27.08 -21.04 -45.91
CA ILE A 742 25.64 -20.72 -45.97
C ILE A 742 24.93 -21.68 -46.91
N ILE A 743 25.55 -22.00 -48.06
CA ILE A 743 25.03 -22.99 -49.03
C ILE A 743 24.88 -24.36 -48.36
N LYS A 744 25.87 -24.80 -47.57
CA LYS A 744 25.80 -26.06 -46.80
C LYS A 744 24.66 -26.06 -45.78
N GLU A 745 24.39 -24.93 -45.11
CA GLU A 745 23.28 -24.83 -44.15
C GLU A 745 21.90 -24.83 -44.82
N VAL A 746 21.74 -24.12 -45.94
CA VAL A 746 20.49 -24.15 -46.72
C VAL A 746 20.20 -25.57 -47.21
N ASN A 747 21.22 -26.34 -47.60
CA ASN A 747 21.08 -27.75 -47.97
C ASN A 747 20.61 -28.64 -46.81
N LEU A 748 21.04 -28.36 -45.57
CA LEU A 748 20.54 -29.07 -44.38
C LEU A 748 19.06 -28.79 -44.15
N VAL A 749 18.62 -27.53 -44.28
CA VAL A 749 17.20 -27.15 -44.15
C VAL A 749 16.36 -27.80 -45.24
N ILE A 750 16.83 -27.79 -46.50
CA ILE A 750 16.14 -28.46 -47.60
C ILE A 750 16.02 -29.95 -47.32
N SER A 751 17.09 -30.62 -46.91
CA SER A 751 17.08 -32.07 -46.63
C SER A 751 16.04 -32.39 -45.54
N HIS A 752 16.05 -31.64 -44.44
CA HIS A 752 15.09 -31.79 -43.35
C HIS A 752 13.64 -31.55 -43.81
N GLN A 753 13.40 -30.52 -44.64
CA GLN A 753 12.06 -30.23 -45.16
C GLN A 753 11.58 -31.28 -46.18
N VAL A 754 12.47 -31.85 -47.00
CA VAL A 754 12.13 -32.98 -47.89
C VAL A 754 11.80 -34.22 -47.06
N ASP A 755 12.55 -34.50 -46.00
CA ASP A 755 12.30 -35.65 -45.14
C ASP A 755 10.92 -35.51 -44.46
N GLN A 756 10.59 -34.35 -43.90
CA GLN A 756 9.24 -34.06 -43.38
C GLN A 756 8.15 -34.19 -44.46
N LEU A 757 8.39 -33.68 -45.67
CA LEU A 757 7.43 -33.80 -46.77
C LEU A 757 7.22 -35.26 -47.18
N SER A 758 8.27 -36.07 -47.13
CA SER A 758 8.23 -37.49 -47.46
C SER A 758 7.37 -38.28 -46.49
N GLU A 759 7.42 -37.95 -45.20
CA GLU A 759 6.54 -38.52 -44.16
C GLU A 759 5.08 -38.12 -44.36
N VAL A 760 4.82 -36.84 -44.66
CA VAL A 760 3.45 -36.31 -44.79
C VAL A 760 2.76 -36.80 -46.07
N LYS A 761 3.50 -36.98 -47.16
CA LYS A 761 2.95 -37.35 -48.49
C LYS A 761 3.25 -38.80 -48.92
N ASP A 762 3.89 -39.57 -48.06
CA ASP A 762 4.28 -40.96 -48.34
C ASP A 762 5.03 -41.08 -49.68
N LEU A 763 6.11 -40.29 -49.81
CA LEU A 763 6.95 -40.26 -51.01
C LEU A 763 7.98 -41.39 -50.97
N SER A 764 8.22 -42.04 -52.10
CA SER A 764 9.26 -43.08 -52.19
C SER A 764 10.66 -42.46 -52.05
N HIS A 765 11.59 -43.26 -51.53
CA HIS A 765 12.99 -42.85 -51.32
C HIS A 765 13.63 -42.26 -52.59
N ASP A 766 13.37 -42.85 -53.76
CA ASP A 766 13.90 -42.37 -55.05
C ASP A 766 13.40 -40.97 -55.44
N ILE A 767 12.16 -40.62 -55.07
CA ILE A 767 11.57 -39.31 -55.35
C ILE A 767 12.12 -38.26 -54.37
N SER A 768 12.29 -38.64 -53.10
CA SER A 768 12.92 -37.79 -52.07
C SER A 768 14.36 -37.42 -52.45
N GLU A 769 15.17 -38.39 -52.85
CA GLU A 769 16.55 -38.17 -53.30
C GLU A 769 16.62 -37.35 -54.60
N ALA A 770 15.70 -37.60 -55.54
CA ALA A 770 15.61 -36.79 -56.75
C ALA A 770 15.25 -35.32 -56.46
N LEU A 771 14.36 -35.05 -55.51
CA LEU A 771 14.05 -33.70 -55.02
C LEU A 771 15.26 -33.05 -54.37
N LYS A 772 15.96 -33.75 -53.46
CA LYS A 772 17.16 -33.23 -52.79
C LYS A 772 18.23 -32.83 -53.81
N ARG A 773 18.55 -33.70 -54.77
CA ARG A 773 19.53 -33.42 -55.83
C ARG A 773 19.11 -32.24 -56.70
N LYS A 774 17.85 -32.18 -57.11
CA LYS A 774 17.35 -31.08 -57.96
C LYS A 774 17.32 -29.74 -57.23
N PHE A 775 16.93 -29.73 -55.96
CA PHE A 775 17.03 -28.52 -55.16
C PHE A 775 18.48 -28.09 -54.96
N GLN A 776 19.43 -29.02 -54.84
CA GLN A 776 20.86 -28.71 -54.75
C GLN A 776 21.44 -28.11 -56.04
N GLU A 777 20.90 -28.45 -57.22
CA GLU A 777 21.34 -27.92 -58.53
C GLU A 777 20.89 -26.47 -58.79
N ILE A 778 19.87 -25.96 -58.09
CA ILE A 778 19.33 -24.60 -58.31
C ILE A 778 20.28 -23.56 -57.68
N PRO A 779 20.78 -22.56 -58.44
CA PRO A 779 21.54 -21.45 -57.88
C PRO A 779 20.61 -20.46 -57.16
N HIS A 780 21.14 -19.57 -56.30
CA HIS A 780 20.37 -18.46 -55.69
C HIS A 780 19.21 -18.87 -54.76
N ARG A 781 19.44 -19.83 -53.84
CA ARG A 781 18.42 -20.33 -52.90
C ARG A 781 18.50 -19.67 -51.54
N THR A 782 17.55 -18.79 -51.23
CA THR A 782 17.37 -18.21 -49.88
C THR A 782 16.47 -19.08 -49.01
N TYR A 783 16.51 -18.92 -47.68
CA TYR A 783 15.60 -19.63 -46.77
C TYR A 783 14.12 -19.30 -47.05
N LEU A 784 13.84 -18.05 -47.46
CA LEU A 784 12.51 -17.63 -47.89
C LEU A 784 12.04 -18.38 -49.13
N TRP A 785 12.91 -18.57 -50.13
CA TRP A 785 12.59 -19.36 -51.31
C TRP A 785 12.26 -20.81 -50.94
N VAL A 786 13.06 -21.43 -50.07
CA VAL A 786 12.78 -22.78 -49.56
C VAL A 786 11.39 -22.84 -48.92
N TYR A 787 11.07 -21.91 -48.02
CA TYR A 787 9.75 -21.85 -47.38
C TYR A 787 8.59 -21.78 -48.41
N LEU A 788 8.69 -20.88 -49.38
CA LEU A 788 7.66 -20.67 -50.40
C LEU A 788 7.49 -21.91 -51.30
N VAL A 789 8.60 -22.50 -51.76
CA VAL A 789 8.56 -23.69 -52.62
C VAL A 789 7.98 -24.88 -51.87
N PHE A 790 8.39 -25.12 -50.62
CA PHE A 790 7.87 -26.25 -49.85
C PHE A 790 6.38 -26.11 -49.54
N ASP A 791 5.83 -24.90 -49.39
CA ASP A 791 4.38 -24.72 -49.32
C ASP A 791 3.69 -25.06 -50.65
N VAL A 792 4.23 -24.60 -51.79
CA VAL A 792 3.70 -24.97 -53.12
C VAL A 792 3.72 -26.50 -53.29
N LEU A 793 4.80 -27.16 -52.84
CA LEU A 793 4.90 -28.62 -52.83
C LEU A 793 3.87 -29.27 -51.91
N ARG A 794 3.60 -28.72 -50.72
CA ARG A 794 2.59 -29.25 -49.79
C ARG A 794 1.17 -29.13 -50.36
N ARG A 795 0.85 -28.06 -51.07
CA ARG A 795 -0.48 -27.85 -51.68
C ARG A 795 -0.69 -28.63 -52.98
N THR A 796 0.38 -28.90 -53.73
CA THR A 796 0.25 -29.57 -55.04
C THR A 796 0.22 -31.10 -54.89
N THR A 797 -0.66 -31.78 -55.62
CA THR A 797 -0.70 -33.25 -55.64
C THR A 797 0.45 -33.78 -56.49
N ILE A 798 1.46 -34.37 -55.85
CA ILE A 798 2.61 -34.95 -56.55
C ILE A 798 2.18 -36.32 -57.10
N LYS A 799 2.09 -36.44 -58.42
CA LYS A 799 1.83 -37.74 -59.08
C LYS A 799 3.09 -38.61 -58.94
N LYS A 800 2.96 -39.81 -58.38
CA LYS A 800 4.07 -40.75 -58.08
C LYS A 800 4.69 -41.44 -59.33
N THR A 801 4.61 -40.84 -60.51
CA THR A 801 5.18 -41.36 -61.77
C THR A 801 6.36 -40.52 -62.24
N SER A 802 7.46 -41.16 -62.68
CA SER A 802 8.72 -40.47 -63.01
C SER A 802 8.58 -39.34 -64.05
N LYS A 803 7.75 -39.53 -65.09
CA LYS A 803 7.50 -38.51 -66.13
C LYS A 803 6.69 -37.32 -65.64
N ALA A 804 5.70 -37.56 -64.76
CA ALA A 804 4.88 -36.50 -64.19
C ALA A 804 5.66 -35.71 -63.13
N PHE A 805 6.56 -36.39 -62.43
CA PHE A 805 7.48 -35.80 -61.47
C PHE A 805 8.54 -34.92 -62.17
N GLU A 806 9.15 -35.37 -63.26
CA GLU A 806 10.11 -34.54 -64.03
C GLU A 806 9.48 -33.27 -64.60
N ASN A 807 8.28 -33.36 -65.16
CA ASN A 807 7.53 -32.18 -65.63
C ASN A 807 7.20 -31.24 -64.47
N PHE A 808 6.74 -31.78 -63.33
CA PHE A 808 6.43 -30.98 -62.15
C PHE A 808 7.67 -30.27 -61.56
N VAL A 809 8.82 -30.95 -61.52
CA VAL A 809 10.09 -30.36 -61.07
C VAL A 809 10.56 -29.26 -62.03
N SER A 810 10.30 -29.40 -63.33
CA SER A 810 10.62 -28.35 -64.31
C SER A 810 9.73 -27.10 -64.21
N GLU A 811 8.57 -27.21 -63.56
CA GLU A 811 7.65 -26.10 -63.27
C GLU A 811 7.95 -25.40 -61.93
N LEU A 812 8.94 -25.86 -61.16
CA LEU A 812 9.30 -25.22 -59.88
C LEU A 812 9.95 -23.85 -60.11
N PRO A 813 9.63 -22.85 -59.27
CA PRO A 813 10.15 -21.50 -59.44
C PRO A 813 11.63 -21.45 -59.09
N ARG A 814 12.44 -20.77 -59.90
CA ARG A 814 13.90 -20.70 -59.74
C ARG A 814 14.36 -19.63 -58.75
N ASN A 815 13.51 -18.66 -58.46
CA ASN A 815 13.78 -17.57 -57.53
C ASN A 815 12.51 -17.16 -56.76
N VAL A 816 12.66 -16.25 -55.78
CA VAL A 816 11.56 -15.79 -54.93
C VAL A 816 10.45 -15.09 -55.73
N ASN A 817 10.80 -14.32 -56.77
CA ASN A 817 9.84 -13.58 -57.59
C ASN A 817 8.94 -14.52 -58.41
N GLU A 818 9.52 -15.56 -59.02
CA GLU A 818 8.75 -16.61 -59.70
C GLU A 818 7.85 -17.38 -58.71
N ALA A 819 8.31 -17.61 -57.48
CA ALA A 819 7.48 -18.26 -56.46
C ALA A 819 6.27 -17.40 -56.09
N TYR A 820 6.44 -16.08 -55.94
CA TYR A 820 5.33 -15.15 -55.73
C TYR A 820 4.35 -15.12 -56.90
N GLU A 821 4.85 -15.05 -58.14
CA GLU A 821 4.02 -15.08 -59.35
C GLU A 821 3.20 -16.38 -59.42
N GLN A 822 3.78 -17.52 -59.06
CA GLN A 822 3.07 -18.81 -59.01
C GLN A 822 2.00 -18.88 -57.92
N ILE A 823 2.24 -18.26 -56.76
CA ILE A 823 1.25 -18.21 -55.68
C ILE A 823 0.05 -17.34 -56.09
N LEU A 824 0.31 -16.16 -56.66
CA LEU A 824 -0.74 -15.22 -57.06
C LEU A 824 -1.50 -15.66 -58.33
N SER A 825 -0.82 -16.31 -59.29
CA SER A 825 -1.46 -16.80 -60.52
C SER A 825 -2.43 -17.97 -60.30
N LYS A 826 -2.30 -18.70 -59.18
CA LYS A 826 -3.19 -19.80 -58.77
C LYS A 826 -4.41 -19.35 -57.96
N SER A 827 -4.56 -18.06 -57.73
CA SER A 827 -5.72 -17.48 -57.02
C SER A 827 -7.03 -17.69 -57.80
N GLU A 828 -8.11 -18.00 -57.08
CA GLU A 828 -9.46 -18.21 -57.65
C GLU A 828 -10.02 -16.92 -58.26
N ASP A 829 -9.72 -15.75 -57.67
CA ASP A 829 -10.16 -14.44 -58.12
C ASP A 829 -9.00 -13.44 -58.12
N GLN A 830 -8.46 -13.19 -59.32
CA GLN A 830 -7.32 -12.31 -59.52
C GLN A 830 -7.67 -10.83 -59.31
N ASP A 831 -8.92 -10.41 -59.52
CA ASP A 831 -9.28 -9.00 -59.39
C ASP A 831 -9.51 -8.63 -57.92
N MET A 832 -10.13 -9.53 -57.16
CA MET A 832 -10.24 -9.38 -55.69
C MET A 832 -8.88 -9.46 -55.01
N ALA A 833 -7.99 -10.36 -55.45
CA ALA A 833 -6.62 -10.41 -54.95
C ALA A 833 -5.84 -9.12 -55.24
N ARG A 834 -5.99 -8.51 -56.44
CA ARG A 834 -5.39 -7.20 -56.74
C ARG A 834 -5.92 -6.10 -55.83
N LYS A 835 -7.24 -6.04 -55.63
CA LYS A 835 -7.88 -5.04 -54.74
C LYS A 835 -7.38 -5.18 -53.30
N ALA A 836 -7.31 -6.40 -52.78
CA ALA A 836 -6.79 -6.69 -51.44
C ALA A 836 -5.32 -6.26 -51.27
N LEU A 837 -4.45 -6.67 -52.20
CA LEU A 837 -3.01 -6.33 -52.14
C LEU A 837 -2.77 -4.82 -52.28
N ALA A 838 -3.55 -4.15 -53.13
CA ALA A 838 -3.58 -2.69 -53.27
C ALA A 838 -3.92 -1.98 -51.96
N ILE A 839 -4.96 -2.43 -51.26
CA ILE A 839 -5.38 -1.85 -49.97
C ILE A 839 -4.29 -2.06 -48.91
N ILE A 840 -3.71 -3.26 -48.81
CA ILE A 840 -2.61 -3.54 -47.87
C ILE A 840 -1.38 -2.68 -48.16
N LEU A 841 -1.03 -2.48 -49.44
CA LEU A 841 0.13 -1.69 -49.86
C LEU A 841 0.06 -0.23 -49.41
N VAL A 842 -1.14 0.36 -49.47
CA VAL A 842 -1.35 1.79 -49.20
C VAL A 842 -1.68 2.03 -47.72
N ALA A 843 -2.17 1.04 -47.00
CA ALA A 843 -2.48 1.15 -45.59
C ALA A 843 -1.24 1.59 -44.78
N LYS A 844 -1.42 2.61 -43.93
CA LYS A 844 -0.36 3.15 -43.06
C LYS A 844 -0.04 2.23 -41.88
N ARG A 845 -1.01 1.43 -41.46
CA ARG A 845 -0.92 0.41 -40.40
C ARG A 845 -1.55 -0.89 -40.89
N PRO A 846 -1.21 -2.05 -40.31
CA PRO A 846 -1.91 -3.30 -40.58
C PRO A 846 -3.41 -3.15 -40.30
N LEU A 847 -4.24 -3.59 -41.25
CA LEU A 847 -5.69 -3.59 -41.12
C LEU A 847 -6.16 -4.83 -40.39
N THR A 848 -7.24 -4.70 -39.61
CA THR A 848 -7.90 -5.88 -39.03
C THR A 848 -8.69 -6.67 -40.08
N VAL A 849 -9.05 -7.92 -39.78
CA VAL A 849 -9.89 -8.75 -40.65
C VAL A 849 -11.24 -8.08 -40.85
N SER A 850 -11.85 -7.53 -39.80
CA SER A 850 -13.11 -6.80 -39.93
C SER A 850 -12.97 -5.51 -40.76
N GLU A 851 -11.86 -4.76 -40.60
CA GLU A 851 -11.56 -3.58 -41.42
C GLU A 851 -11.35 -3.94 -42.89
N MET A 852 -10.69 -5.07 -43.15
CA MET A 852 -10.45 -5.57 -44.50
C MET A 852 -11.74 -6.12 -45.13
N ASN A 853 -12.56 -6.84 -44.39
CA ASN A 853 -13.87 -7.33 -44.83
C ASN A 853 -14.75 -6.16 -45.28
N LEU A 854 -14.76 -5.08 -44.49
CA LEU A 854 -15.42 -3.85 -44.86
C LEU A 854 -14.81 -3.23 -46.13
N ALA A 855 -13.47 -3.14 -46.20
CA ALA A 855 -12.78 -2.50 -47.30
C ALA A 855 -12.98 -3.22 -48.65
N MET A 856 -13.08 -4.54 -48.61
CA MET A 856 -13.30 -5.37 -49.80
C MET A 856 -14.71 -5.24 -50.36
N ASN A 857 -15.72 -5.05 -49.49
CA ASN A 857 -17.14 -4.97 -49.85
C ASN A 857 -17.63 -3.54 -50.19
N ILE A 858 -16.78 -2.52 -50.07
CA ILE A 858 -17.14 -1.15 -50.49
C ILE A 858 -17.13 -1.05 -52.03
N HIS A 859 -18.27 -0.61 -52.58
CA HIS A 859 -18.49 -0.29 -53.99
C HIS A 859 -18.79 1.21 -54.17
N ASN A 860 -18.62 1.75 -55.38
CA ASN A 860 -18.85 3.17 -55.68
C ASN A 860 -20.31 3.63 -55.46
N GLU A 861 -21.27 2.70 -55.32
CA GLU A 861 -22.70 2.96 -55.09
C GLU A 861 -23.11 2.79 -53.61
N SER A 862 -22.19 2.38 -52.74
CA SER A 862 -22.47 2.13 -51.32
C SER A 862 -22.62 3.46 -50.57
N THR A 863 -23.82 3.74 -50.05
CA THR A 863 -24.15 5.01 -49.37
C THR A 863 -24.20 4.90 -47.84
N SER A 864 -24.21 3.69 -47.26
CA SER A 864 -24.22 3.51 -45.80
C SER A 864 -23.63 2.16 -45.33
N PHE A 865 -23.15 2.10 -44.08
CA PHE A 865 -22.59 0.89 -43.44
C PHE A 865 -23.57 -0.30 -43.40
N SER A 866 -24.87 -0.03 -43.30
CA SER A 866 -25.93 -1.05 -43.23
C SER A 866 -26.31 -1.66 -44.58
N SER A 867 -25.74 -1.16 -45.68
CA SER A 867 -25.99 -1.65 -47.05
C SER A 867 -24.93 -2.64 -47.54
N LEU A 868 -23.91 -2.92 -46.72
CA LEU A 868 -22.80 -3.81 -47.04
C LEU A 868 -23.15 -5.22 -46.58
N ASP A 869 -23.05 -6.18 -47.50
CA ASP A 869 -23.18 -7.60 -47.20
C ASP A 869 -21.83 -8.11 -46.69
N LEU A 870 -21.70 -8.25 -45.37
CA LEU A 870 -20.45 -8.61 -44.72
C LEU A 870 -20.50 -10.06 -44.24
N GLU A 871 -19.49 -10.84 -44.62
CA GLU A 871 -19.28 -12.18 -44.08
C GLU A 871 -18.91 -12.12 -42.58
N THR A 872 -19.02 -13.25 -41.87
CA THR A 872 -18.42 -13.34 -40.54
C THR A 872 -16.90 -13.28 -40.64
N ASP A 873 -16.20 -12.82 -39.58
CA ASP A 873 -14.73 -12.73 -39.60
C ASP A 873 -14.05 -14.09 -39.87
N GLU A 874 -14.68 -15.22 -39.49
CA GLU A 874 -14.14 -16.56 -39.74
C GLU A 874 -14.29 -17.00 -41.20
N ASP A 875 -15.45 -16.71 -41.80
CA ASP A 875 -15.71 -17.00 -43.21
C ASP A 875 -14.84 -16.13 -44.10
N PHE A 876 -14.78 -14.82 -43.82
CA PHE A 876 -13.94 -13.88 -44.57
C PHE A 876 -12.45 -14.25 -44.49
N ARG A 877 -11.95 -14.77 -43.36
CA ARG A 877 -10.56 -15.26 -43.27
C ARG A 877 -10.28 -16.40 -44.25
N SER A 878 -11.27 -17.26 -44.48
CA SER A 878 -11.14 -18.40 -45.40
C SER A 878 -11.18 -17.91 -46.85
N THR A 879 -12.14 -17.04 -47.17
CA THR A 879 -12.27 -16.37 -48.47
C THR A 879 -11.02 -15.55 -48.82
N PHE A 880 -10.53 -14.74 -47.87
CA PHE A 880 -9.33 -13.92 -48.06
C PHE A 880 -8.07 -14.77 -48.28
N ARG A 881 -7.96 -15.92 -47.61
CA ARG A 881 -6.87 -16.89 -47.83
C ARG A 881 -6.94 -17.57 -49.19
N SER A 882 -8.13 -17.77 -49.77
CA SER A 882 -8.25 -18.33 -51.12
C SER A 882 -7.81 -17.31 -52.19
N TRP A 883 -8.02 -16.01 -51.96
CA TRP A 883 -7.57 -14.95 -52.87
C TRP A 883 -6.07 -14.69 -52.82
N CYS A 884 -5.48 -14.46 -51.63
CA CYS A 884 -4.09 -13.99 -51.53
C CYS A 884 -3.09 -15.11 -51.25
N GLY A 885 -3.53 -16.33 -50.95
CA GLY A 885 -2.64 -17.46 -50.64
C GLY A 885 -1.67 -17.16 -49.49
N LEU A 886 -0.45 -17.73 -49.54
CA LEU A 886 0.61 -17.44 -48.55
C LEU A 886 1.27 -16.06 -48.75
N PHE A 887 0.85 -15.27 -49.73
CA PHE A 887 1.43 -13.94 -49.94
C PHE A 887 1.14 -13.01 -48.75
N VAL A 888 0.05 -13.29 -48.04
CA VAL A 888 -0.43 -12.53 -46.89
C VAL A 888 -0.62 -13.47 -45.69
N SER A 889 -0.25 -12.99 -44.51
CA SER A 889 -0.37 -13.68 -43.23
C SER A 889 -1.36 -12.93 -42.32
N ILE A 890 -2.24 -13.68 -41.65
CA ILE A 890 -3.21 -13.12 -40.70
C ILE A 890 -2.79 -13.55 -39.29
N HIS A 891 -2.53 -12.58 -38.42
CA HIS A 891 -2.11 -12.79 -37.05
C HIS A 891 -2.81 -11.82 -36.11
N HIS A 892 -3.36 -12.30 -34.98
CA HIS A 892 -4.11 -11.46 -34.03
C HIS A 892 -5.17 -10.58 -34.70
N ASP A 893 -5.87 -11.15 -35.68
CA ASP A 893 -6.87 -10.44 -36.47
C ASP A 893 -6.31 -9.29 -37.33
N LYS A 894 -4.99 -9.12 -37.44
CA LYS A 894 -4.34 -8.16 -38.33
C LYS A 894 -3.71 -8.85 -39.54
N ILE A 895 -3.68 -8.15 -40.66
CA ILE A 895 -3.24 -8.65 -41.96
C ILE A 895 -1.87 -8.05 -42.32
N TYR A 896 -0.90 -8.90 -42.66
CA TYR A 896 0.48 -8.51 -43.00
C TYR A 896 0.96 -9.22 -44.26
N PHE A 897 1.82 -8.58 -45.05
CA PHE A 897 2.63 -9.32 -46.04
C PHE A 897 3.47 -10.39 -45.35
N LEU A 898 3.63 -11.54 -46.01
CA LEU A 898 4.49 -12.62 -45.50
C LEU A 898 5.92 -12.13 -45.24
N HIS A 899 6.45 -11.30 -46.14
CA HIS A 899 7.79 -10.74 -46.04
C HIS A 899 7.86 -9.39 -46.77
N GLN A 900 8.76 -8.48 -46.37
CA GLN A 900 8.91 -7.16 -47.02
C GLN A 900 9.24 -7.26 -48.52
N THR A 901 9.92 -8.33 -48.94
CA THR A 901 10.21 -8.57 -50.37
C THR A 901 8.94 -8.77 -51.20
N ALA A 902 7.83 -9.17 -50.59
CA ALA A 902 6.53 -9.25 -51.26
C ALA A 902 6.00 -7.84 -51.59
N ARG A 903 6.22 -6.87 -50.68
CA ARG A 903 5.90 -5.45 -50.90
C ARG A 903 6.76 -4.85 -52.00
N GLU A 904 8.07 -5.12 -51.98
CA GLU A 904 9.02 -4.69 -53.01
C GLU A 904 8.71 -5.30 -54.38
N PHE A 905 8.31 -6.57 -54.46
CA PHE A 905 7.90 -7.23 -55.70
C PHE A 905 6.71 -6.54 -56.38
N LEU A 906 5.75 -6.03 -55.60
CA LEU A 906 4.59 -5.32 -56.13
C LEU A 906 4.92 -3.87 -56.55
N LEU A 907 5.91 -3.24 -55.91
CA LEU A 907 6.30 -1.84 -56.13
C LEU A 907 7.50 -1.64 -57.08
N GLY A 908 8.30 -2.68 -57.34
CA GLY A 908 9.55 -2.57 -58.08
C GLY A 908 9.37 -2.18 -59.55
N GLU A 909 10.41 -1.62 -60.18
CA GLU A 909 10.44 -1.39 -61.63
C GLU A 909 10.72 -2.72 -62.37
N PRO A 910 10.11 -2.98 -63.54
CA PRO A 910 10.36 -4.20 -64.30
C PRO A 910 11.83 -4.28 -64.71
N PRO A 911 12.54 -5.40 -64.44
CA PRO A 911 13.92 -5.56 -64.89
C PRO A 911 13.99 -5.50 -66.43
N ARG A 912 15.01 -4.82 -66.96
CA ARG A 912 15.19 -4.54 -68.40
C ARG A 912 15.28 -5.78 -69.30
N ASP A 913 15.40 -6.98 -68.72
CA ASP A 913 15.48 -8.28 -69.42
C ASP A 913 14.37 -9.29 -69.04
N ALA A 914 13.31 -8.89 -68.30
CA ALA A 914 12.21 -9.82 -68.04
C ALA A 914 11.33 -9.99 -69.29
N SER A 915 11.37 -11.19 -69.85
CA SER A 915 10.41 -11.69 -70.85
C SER A 915 8.97 -11.39 -70.43
N SER A 916 8.10 -11.13 -71.41
CA SER A 916 6.69 -10.74 -71.32
C SER A 916 5.72 -11.72 -70.60
N LYS A 917 6.18 -12.49 -69.61
CA LYS A 917 5.45 -13.57 -68.94
C LYS A 917 5.04 -13.31 -67.49
N MET A 918 5.53 -12.26 -66.81
CA MET A 918 5.13 -11.95 -65.43
C MET A 918 3.94 -10.99 -65.42
N LYS A 919 2.80 -11.40 -64.83
CA LYS A 919 1.53 -10.65 -64.79
C LYS A 919 1.36 -9.82 -63.51
N TRP A 920 2.05 -10.16 -62.43
CA TRP A 920 1.87 -9.54 -61.11
C TRP A 920 3.04 -8.65 -60.67
N HIS A 921 4.23 -8.84 -61.23
CA HIS A 921 5.39 -7.97 -61.01
C HIS A 921 5.08 -6.53 -61.47
N SER A 922 5.33 -5.54 -60.61
CA SER A 922 5.04 -4.11 -60.88
C SER A 922 3.56 -3.81 -61.25
N SER A 923 2.62 -4.70 -60.91
CA SER A 923 1.23 -4.61 -61.40
C SER A 923 0.38 -3.54 -60.71
N VAL A 924 0.88 -2.96 -59.61
CA VAL A 924 0.15 -1.96 -58.81
C VAL A 924 0.84 -0.60 -58.97
N SER A 925 0.35 0.24 -59.90
CA SER A 925 0.78 1.63 -60.01
C SER A 925 0.07 2.49 -58.97
N ASN A 926 0.82 3.36 -58.28
CA ASN A 926 0.30 4.25 -57.23
C ASN A 926 -1.03 4.92 -57.64
N GLU A 927 -1.14 5.45 -58.86
CA GLU A 927 -2.32 6.18 -59.36
C GLU A 927 -3.65 5.39 -59.35
N ARG A 928 -3.65 4.10 -59.72
CA ARG A 928 -4.90 3.28 -59.69
C ARG A 928 -5.32 2.94 -58.27
N THR A 929 -4.35 2.78 -57.37
CA THR A 929 -4.53 2.48 -55.95
C THR A 929 -5.15 3.67 -55.21
N TRP A 930 -4.74 4.91 -55.54
CA TRP A 930 -5.30 6.15 -54.97
C TRP A 930 -6.79 6.32 -55.26
N CYS A 931 -7.29 5.91 -56.44
CA CYS A 931 -8.72 6.01 -56.77
C CYS A 931 -9.59 5.09 -55.92
N SER A 932 -9.15 3.84 -55.68
CA SER A 932 -9.88 2.91 -54.80
C SER A 932 -9.80 3.33 -53.32
N CYS A 933 -8.67 3.91 -52.91
CA CYS A 933 -8.49 4.42 -51.55
C CYS A 933 -9.31 5.69 -51.27
N ARG A 934 -9.54 6.57 -52.26
CA ARG A 934 -10.34 7.80 -52.08
C ARG A 934 -11.76 7.55 -51.57
N ALA A 935 -12.40 6.47 -52.01
CA ALA A 935 -13.72 6.06 -51.54
C ALA A 935 -13.66 5.50 -50.09
N LEU A 936 -12.59 4.77 -49.75
CA LEU A 936 -12.31 4.28 -48.40
C LEU A 936 -12.04 5.42 -47.40
N CYS A 937 -11.30 6.47 -47.79
CA CYS A 937 -11.01 7.63 -46.95
C CYS A 937 -12.28 8.35 -46.48
N ALA A 938 -13.28 8.48 -47.35
CA ALA A 938 -14.51 9.21 -47.07
C ALA A 938 -15.40 8.49 -46.05
N LEU A 939 -15.30 7.16 -45.95
CA LEU A 939 -16.13 6.33 -45.06
C LEU A 939 -15.42 5.93 -43.76
N LEU A 940 -14.09 5.76 -43.78
CA LEU A 940 -13.35 5.17 -42.67
C LEU A 940 -12.41 6.13 -41.92
N GLY A 941 -12.17 7.34 -42.43
CA GLY A 941 -11.35 8.34 -41.72
C GLY A 941 -9.91 7.89 -41.42
N PHE A 942 -9.38 6.90 -42.14
CA PHE A 942 -8.04 6.36 -41.95
C PHE A 942 -7.10 6.79 -43.08
N PHE A 943 -6.33 7.86 -42.87
CA PHE A 943 -5.00 8.12 -43.45
C PHE A 943 -4.16 9.01 -42.50
#